data_AF-A0A6I9MDI7-F1
#
_entry.id   AF-A0A6I9MDI7-F1
#
_cell.length_a   1.000
_cell.length_b   1.000
_cell.length_c   1.000
_cell.angle_alpha   90.00
_cell.angle_beta   90.00
_cell.angle_gamma   90.00
#
_symmetry.space_group_name_H-M   'P 1'
#
loop_
_entity.id
_entity.type
_entity.pdbx_description
1 polymer ?
#
loop_
_entity_poly.entity_id
_entity_poly.type
_entity_poly.pdbx_seq_one_letter_code
_entity_poly.pdbx_strand_id
1 'polypeptide(L)'
;FPEWVEHINDTEVDIGSDLYWPCIATGKPIPTIRWLKNGYAYHKGELRLYDVTFDNAGMYQCIAENAYGSIYANAELKILALAPTFEMNPMKKKILAAKGGRVIIECKPKAAPKPKFSWSKGTEWLVNSSRILIWEDGSLEINNITRNDGGVYTCFAENNRGKANSTGTLVITNPTRIILAPINADITVGENATMQCAASFDPSLDLTFVWSFNGYVLDFNKENTNIHYQRNYMLDANGELLIRNAQLKHAGRYTCTAQTIVDNSSASADLVVRGPPGPPGGLRIEDIRATSVALTWSRGSDNHSPISKYTIQTKTILSDDWKDAKTDPPIIEGNMEAAKAVDLIPWMEYEFRVVATNTLGTGEPSIPSNRIKTDGAAPNVAPSDVGGGGGSNRELTITWAPLSREYHYGNNFGYIVAFKPFDGEEWKKVTVTNPDTGRYVHKDETMTPSTAFQVKVKAFNNKGDGPYSLIAVINSAQDAPSEAPTDVGVKVLSSSEISVHWKHVLEKIVESYQIRYWAAHDKEAAAHRVQVTSQEYSARLENLLPDTQYFIEVGACNSAGCGPSSDVIEAFTRKAPPSQPPRILSSVRSGSHYIITWDHVVALSNESTVTGYKILYRPDGQHDGKLFSTHKHSIEVPIPKDGEYVVEVRAHSDGGDGVVSQVKISGVSMLSSSLLSLLLPSLGFLVYMEF
;
A
#
# COMPACT_ATOMS: atom_id res chain seq x y z
N PHE A 1 54.93 26.55 60.36
CA PHE A 1 53.98 26.59 61.49
C PHE A 1 53.28 25.22 61.57
N PRO A 2 52.88 24.70 62.75
CA PRO A 2 52.17 23.42 62.86
C PRO A 2 50.76 23.44 62.22
N GLU A 3 50.33 22.32 61.63
CA GLU A 3 48.97 22.12 61.09
C GLU A 3 48.43 20.73 61.43
N TRP A 4 47.12 20.60 61.68
CA TRP A 4 46.48 19.33 62.03
C TRP A 4 46.36 18.40 60.82
N VAL A 5 46.77 17.14 61.00
CA VAL A 5 46.41 16.02 60.09
C VAL A 5 45.18 15.29 60.64
N GLU A 6 45.21 15.02 61.94
CA GLU A 6 44.09 14.40 62.67
C GLU A 6 44.12 14.93 64.10
N HIS A 7 42.96 15.33 64.61
CA HIS A 7 42.85 15.88 65.96
C HIS A 7 41.75 15.17 66.75
N ILE A 8 41.81 15.34 68.06
CA ILE A 8 40.83 14.78 68.98
C ILE A 8 39.44 15.39 68.80
N ASN A 9 38.42 14.58 69.06
CA ASN A 9 37.00 14.94 69.16
C ASN A 9 36.40 14.32 70.43
N ASP A 10 35.29 14.88 70.92
CA ASP A 10 34.56 14.34 72.07
C ASP A 10 34.28 12.84 71.85
N THR A 11 34.63 12.03 72.83
CA THR A 11 34.57 10.57 72.72
C THR A 11 33.88 9.99 73.95
N GLU A 12 32.92 9.09 73.71
CA GLU A 12 32.31 8.26 74.74
C GLU A 12 32.91 6.85 74.67
N VAL A 13 33.40 6.33 75.80
CA VAL A 13 34.04 5.01 75.85
C VAL A 13 33.50 4.22 77.03
N ASP A 14 33.21 2.93 76.82
CA ASP A 14 32.82 2.03 77.89
C ASP A 14 33.99 1.82 78.86
N ILE A 15 33.70 1.88 80.16
CA ILE A 15 34.69 1.58 81.20
C ILE A 15 35.37 0.22 80.94
N GLY A 16 36.70 0.19 81.09
CA GLY A 16 37.55 -0.97 80.85
C GLY A 16 37.88 -1.27 79.39
N SER A 17 37.43 -0.43 78.46
CA SER A 17 37.88 -0.50 77.07
C SER A 17 39.22 0.19 76.88
N ASP A 18 39.92 -0.15 75.82
CA ASP A 18 41.11 0.58 75.37
C ASP A 18 40.71 1.71 74.43
N LEU A 19 41.29 2.90 74.61
CA LEU A 19 41.08 4.08 73.77
C LEU A 19 42.40 4.52 73.15
N TYR A 20 42.41 4.64 71.83
CA TYR A 20 43.42 5.39 71.09
C TYR A 20 42.83 6.74 70.68
N TRP A 21 43.48 7.83 71.08
CA TRP A 21 43.02 9.18 70.73
C TRP A 21 44.02 9.85 69.79
N PRO A 22 43.71 9.95 68.49
CA PRO A 22 44.66 10.46 67.52
C PRO A 22 44.91 11.95 67.73
N CYS A 23 46.19 12.32 67.75
CA CYS A 23 46.62 13.71 67.70
C CYS A 23 47.90 13.82 66.88
N ILE A 24 47.72 14.14 65.61
CA ILE A 24 48.75 14.08 64.58
C ILE A 24 48.79 15.44 63.91
N ALA A 25 49.96 16.08 63.94
CA ALA A 25 50.20 17.37 63.30
C ALA A 25 51.46 17.32 62.44
N THR A 26 51.48 18.12 61.39
CA THR A 26 52.63 18.29 60.49
C THR A 26 53.22 19.69 60.64
N GLY A 27 54.48 19.85 60.21
CA GLY A 27 55.18 21.14 60.27
C GLY A 27 56.69 20.96 60.07
N LYS A 28 57.41 22.06 59.81
CA LYS A 28 58.87 22.08 59.70
C LYS A 28 59.46 23.11 60.70
N PRO A 29 60.28 22.69 61.68
CA PRO A 29 60.56 21.31 62.09
C PRO A 29 59.30 20.55 62.54
N ILE A 30 59.36 19.22 62.56
CA ILE A 30 58.22 18.36 62.95
C ILE A 30 57.75 18.76 64.36
N PRO A 31 56.45 19.08 64.55
CA PRO A 31 55.92 19.46 65.85
C PRO A 31 56.02 18.33 66.87
N THR A 32 56.35 18.67 68.10
CA THR A 32 56.26 17.77 69.24
C THR A 32 54.85 17.80 69.82
N ILE A 33 54.34 16.64 70.23
CA ILE A 33 52.99 16.52 70.80
C ILE A 33 53.07 16.45 72.32
N ARG A 34 52.22 17.23 72.99
CA ARG A 34 51.97 17.15 74.43
C ARG A 34 50.48 17.26 74.74
N TRP A 35 50.07 16.67 75.84
CA TRP A 35 48.69 16.59 76.26
C TRP A 35 48.51 17.26 77.61
N LEU A 36 47.45 18.05 77.73
CA LEU A 36 46.91 18.48 79.02
C LEU A 36 45.62 17.69 79.31
N LYS A 37 45.40 17.38 80.59
CA LYS A 37 44.14 16.86 81.10
C LYS A 37 43.63 17.77 82.19
N ASN A 38 42.41 18.27 82.02
CA ASN A 38 41.78 19.26 82.91
C ASN A 38 42.71 20.46 83.20
N GLY A 39 43.47 20.89 82.18
CA GLY A 39 44.43 22.02 82.25
C GLY A 39 45.83 21.67 82.77
N TYR A 40 46.09 20.46 83.25
CA TYR A 40 47.39 20.06 83.80
C TYR A 40 48.18 19.18 82.83
N ALA A 41 49.51 19.29 82.83
CA ALA A 41 50.38 18.46 81.98
C ALA A 41 50.18 16.97 82.26
N TYR A 42 49.87 16.19 81.22
CA TYR A 42 49.45 14.79 81.36
C TYR A 42 50.35 13.79 80.61
N HIS A 43 50.60 14.00 79.32
CA HIS A 43 51.37 13.05 78.50
C HIS A 43 52.16 13.74 77.37
N LYS A 44 53.15 13.05 76.78
CA LYS A 44 53.91 13.51 75.60
C LYS A 44 53.93 12.43 74.54
N GLY A 45 53.72 12.80 73.28
CA GLY A 45 53.61 11.86 72.17
C GLY A 45 52.20 11.29 72.00
N GLU A 46 52.13 10.05 71.53
CA GLU A 46 50.88 9.34 71.21
C GLU A 46 50.10 8.95 72.48
N LEU A 47 48.80 9.25 72.54
CA LEU A 47 47.96 8.90 73.69
C LEU A 47 47.15 7.62 73.43
N ARG A 48 47.53 6.55 74.13
CA ARG A 48 46.72 5.34 74.31
C ARG A 48 46.39 5.17 75.78
N LEU A 49 45.10 5.02 76.08
CA LEU A 49 44.60 4.62 77.39
C LEU A 49 44.16 3.17 77.29
N TYR A 50 44.59 2.34 78.21
CA TYR A 50 44.17 0.94 78.30
C TYR A 50 43.32 0.75 79.55
N ASP A 51 42.33 -0.13 79.49
CA ASP A 51 41.42 -0.44 80.61
C ASP A 51 40.88 0.83 81.28
N VAL A 52 40.25 1.70 80.48
CA VAL A 52 39.90 3.07 80.85
C VAL A 52 38.97 3.10 82.08
N THR A 53 39.31 3.89 83.09
CA THR A 53 38.52 4.08 84.32
C THR A 53 37.85 5.46 84.37
N PHE A 54 36.96 5.70 85.34
CA PHE A 54 36.37 7.03 85.54
C PHE A 54 37.40 8.13 85.80
N ASP A 55 38.55 7.77 86.37
CA ASP A 55 39.62 8.74 86.60
C ASP A 55 40.15 9.27 85.28
N ASN A 56 40.05 8.51 84.18
CA ASN A 56 40.44 8.95 82.85
C ASN A 56 39.47 9.98 82.24
N ALA A 57 38.24 10.12 82.75
CA ALA A 57 37.29 11.09 82.24
C ALA A 57 37.80 12.55 82.39
N GLY A 58 37.31 13.43 81.53
CA GLY A 58 37.57 14.86 81.61
C GLY A 58 37.96 15.49 80.28
N MET A 59 38.37 16.76 80.35
CA MET A 59 38.75 17.56 79.18
C MET A 59 40.21 17.34 78.84
N TYR A 60 40.48 16.83 77.64
CA TYR A 60 41.84 16.69 77.12
C TYR A 60 42.10 17.79 76.10
N GLN A 61 43.31 18.33 76.15
CA GLN A 61 43.81 19.26 75.17
C GLN A 61 45.09 18.68 74.59
N CYS A 62 45.07 18.38 73.29
CA CYS A 62 46.29 18.04 72.58
C CYS A 62 46.92 19.29 72.00
N ILE A 63 48.24 19.44 72.18
CA ILE A 63 49.00 20.60 71.75
C ILE A 63 50.17 20.12 70.90
N ALA A 64 50.24 20.62 69.67
CA ALA A 64 51.33 20.39 68.74
C ALA A 64 52.18 21.66 68.60
N GLU A 65 53.47 21.57 68.92
CA GLU A 65 54.35 22.74 69.06
C GLU A 65 55.71 22.53 68.38
N ASN A 66 56.17 23.54 67.64
CA ASN A 66 57.54 23.62 67.12
C ASN A 66 58.11 25.04 67.32
N ALA A 67 59.34 25.27 66.83
CA ALA A 67 60.03 26.56 66.97
C ALA A 67 59.28 27.78 66.41
N TYR A 68 58.23 27.60 65.62
CA TYR A 68 57.47 28.67 64.99
C TYR A 68 56.08 28.89 65.59
N GLY A 69 55.63 28.05 66.53
CA GLY A 69 54.35 28.24 67.24
C GLY A 69 53.68 26.93 67.66
N SER A 70 52.47 27.06 68.19
CA SER A 70 51.66 25.96 68.72
C SER A 70 50.22 26.01 68.22
N ILE A 71 49.64 24.85 67.93
CA ILE A 71 48.19 24.66 67.73
C ILE A 71 47.65 23.71 68.80
N TYR A 72 46.36 23.83 69.12
CA TYR A 72 45.71 22.97 70.11
C TYR A 72 44.30 22.54 69.67
N ALA A 73 43.86 21.38 70.15
CA ALA A 73 42.51 20.84 69.98
C ALA A 73 42.02 20.33 71.34
N ASN A 74 40.74 20.54 71.64
CA ASN A 74 40.11 20.14 72.90
C ASN A 74 39.04 19.09 72.65
N ALA A 75 38.93 18.12 73.54
CA ALA A 75 37.83 17.16 73.51
C ALA A 75 37.54 16.60 74.90
N GLU A 76 36.27 16.29 75.16
CA GLU A 76 35.80 15.63 76.37
C GLU A 76 35.84 14.11 76.22
N LEU A 77 36.48 13.42 77.16
CA LEU A 77 36.38 11.97 77.31
C LEU A 77 35.33 11.66 78.37
N LYS A 78 34.21 11.08 77.94
CA LYS A 78 33.16 10.57 78.82
C LYS A 78 33.27 9.06 78.94
N ILE A 79 33.22 8.57 80.18
CA ILE A 79 33.31 7.14 80.46
C ILE A 79 31.92 6.62 80.82
N LEU A 80 31.42 5.69 80.00
CA LEU A 80 30.14 5.06 80.21
C LEU A 80 30.31 3.86 81.16
N ALA A 81 29.50 3.83 82.22
CA ALA A 81 29.26 2.62 82.99
C ALA A 81 27.76 2.47 83.21
N LEU A 82 27.20 1.46 82.55
CA LEU A 82 25.77 1.22 82.52
C LEU A 82 25.51 -0.25 82.79
N ALA A 83 24.73 -0.53 83.83
CA ALA A 83 24.18 -1.87 84.03
C ALA A 83 23.34 -2.25 82.80
N PRO A 84 23.33 -3.51 82.36
CA PRO A 84 22.61 -3.89 81.15
C PRO A 84 21.14 -3.50 81.25
N THR A 85 20.59 -2.90 80.19
CA THR A 85 19.16 -2.54 80.12
C THR A 85 18.58 -2.85 78.74
N PHE A 86 17.33 -3.30 78.75
CA PHE A 86 16.53 -3.62 77.56
C PHE A 86 15.36 -2.64 77.37
N GLU A 87 15.31 -1.52 78.10
CA GLU A 87 14.19 -0.57 78.03
C GLU A 87 14.00 -0.01 76.62
N MET A 88 15.10 0.38 75.96
CA MET A 88 15.04 0.96 74.61
C MET A 88 14.96 -0.11 73.51
N ASN A 89 15.54 -1.29 73.74
CA ASN A 89 15.63 -2.38 72.77
C ASN A 89 15.17 -3.72 73.38
N PRO A 90 13.90 -3.85 73.79
CA PRO A 90 13.40 -5.10 74.33
C PRO A 90 13.34 -6.17 73.24
N MET A 91 13.54 -7.43 73.62
CA MET A 91 13.32 -8.54 72.68
C MET A 91 11.88 -8.52 72.14
N LYS A 92 11.73 -8.95 70.88
CA LYS A 92 10.41 -9.15 70.28
C LYS A 92 9.62 -10.15 71.12
N LYS A 93 8.45 -9.74 71.62
CA LYS A 93 7.58 -10.60 72.45
C LYS A 93 7.18 -11.90 71.74
N LYS A 94 6.97 -11.84 70.43
CA LYS A 94 6.65 -12.98 69.56
C LYS A 94 7.67 -13.08 68.44
N ILE A 95 8.33 -14.23 68.34
CA ILE A 95 9.33 -14.55 67.31
C ILE A 95 8.77 -15.73 66.53
N LEU A 96 8.77 -15.65 65.21
CA LEU A 96 8.21 -16.67 64.33
C LEU A 96 9.34 -17.39 63.61
N ALA A 97 9.22 -18.72 63.46
CA ALA A 97 10.17 -19.48 62.67
C ALA A 97 9.53 -20.72 62.04
N ALA A 98 9.87 -20.98 60.78
CA ALA A 98 9.40 -22.16 60.06
C ALA A 98 10.11 -23.43 60.52
N LYS A 99 9.35 -24.52 60.67
CA LYS A 99 9.90 -25.85 60.96
C LYS A 99 10.91 -26.26 59.88
N GLY A 100 12.09 -26.71 60.30
CA GLY A 100 13.22 -27.13 59.46
C GLY A 100 14.15 -25.98 59.06
N GLY A 101 13.75 -24.73 59.31
CA GLY A 101 14.53 -23.54 59.01
C GLY A 101 15.54 -23.18 60.10
N ARG A 102 15.94 -21.90 60.08
CA ARG A 102 16.89 -21.25 61.00
C ARG A 102 16.24 -20.00 61.58
N VAL A 103 16.53 -19.70 62.85
CA VAL A 103 16.09 -18.46 63.52
C VAL A 103 17.25 -17.84 64.27
N ILE A 104 17.34 -16.52 64.23
CA ILE A 104 18.26 -15.73 65.05
C ILE A 104 17.40 -14.86 65.96
N ILE A 105 17.57 -15.03 67.26
CA ILE A 105 16.92 -14.24 68.29
C ILE A 105 17.94 -13.22 68.80
N GLU A 106 17.74 -11.97 68.40
CA GLU A 106 18.64 -10.88 68.78
C GLU A 106 18.55 -10.57 70.28
N CYS A 107 19.69 -10.43 70.95
CA CYS A 107 19.79 -9.94 72.32
C CYS A 107 20.84 -8.85 72.42
N LYS A 108 20.40 -7.60 72.31
CA LYS A 108 21.28 -6.43 72.19
C LYS A 108 20.92 -5.38 73.27
N PRO A 109 21.22 -5.63 74.56
CA PRO A 109 21.00 -4.66 75.62
C PRO A 109 21.94 -3.47 75.46
N LYS A 110 21.53 -2.31 75.99
CA LYS A 110 22.45 -1.19 76.21
C LYS A 110 23.22 -1.46 77.51
N ALA A 111 24.55 -1.55 77.44
CA ALA A 111 25.39 -1.90 78.58
C ALA A 111 26.82 -1.42 78.37
N ALA A 112 27.50 -1.03 79.47
CA ALA A 112 28.91 -0.66 79.48
C ALA A 112 29.53 -1.05 80.84
N PRO A 113 30.55 -1.92 80.93
CA PRO A 113 31.23 -2.64 79.84
C PRO A 113 30.34 -3.69 79.16
N LYS A 114 30.84 -4.25 78.05
CA LYS A 114 30.21 -5.37 77.33
C LYS A 114 29.81 -6.50 78.29
N PRO A 115 28.53 -6.90 78.32
CA PRO A 115 28.07 -7.92 79.25
C PRO A 115 28.42 -9.32 78.77
N LYS A 116 28.48 -10.26 79.71
CA LYS A 116 28.43 -11.69 79.43
C LYS A 116 26.98 -12.09 79.20
N PHE A 117 26.77 -12.94 78.20
CA PHE A 117 25.45 -13.39 77.80
C PHE A 117 25.21 -14.85 78.20
N SER A 118 23.99 -15.14 78.64
CA SER A 118 23.50 -16.49 78.84
C SER A 118 22.03 -16.56 78.42
N TRP A 119 21.57 -17.74 78.03
CA TRP A 119 20.23 -17.96 77.53
C TRP A 119 19.55 -19.10 78.27
N SER A 120 18.25 -18.94 78.52
CA SER A 120 17.40 -20.03 78.95
C SER A 120 16.22 -20.22 78.01
N LYS A 121 15.72 -21.46 77.95
CA LYS A 121 14.42 -21.83 77.39
C LYS A 121 13.55 -22.35 78.52
N GLY A 122 12.53 -21.59 78.93
CA GLY A 122 11.82 -21.86 80.17
C GLY A 122 12.79 -21.87 81.35
N THR A 123 12.93 -23.04 82.00
CA THR A 123 13.84 -23.24 83.15
C THR A 123 15.19 -23.84 82.76
N GLU A 124 15.39 -24.25 81.50
CA GLU A 124 16.61 -24.93 81.05
C GLU A 124 17.63 -23.93 80.48
N TRP A 125 18.88 -24.00 80.93
CA TRP A 125 19.98 -23.18 80.40
C TRP A 125 20.51 -23.76 79.09
N LEU A 126 20.69 -22.89 78.10
CA LEU A 126 21.19 -23.27 76.78
C LEU A 126 22.71 -23.15 76.74
N VAL A 127 23.33 -24.09 76.01
CA VAL A 127 24.77 -24.12 75.74
C VAL A 127 25.02 -24.28 74.26
N ASN A 128 26.18 -23.80 73.80
CA ASN A 128 26.59 -23.95 72.41
C ASN A 128 26.66 -25.44 72.01
N SER A 129 26.12 -25.75 70.84
CA SER A 129 26.09 -27.09 70.25
C SER A 129 26.16 -26.98 68.72
N SER A 130 26.11 -28.10 68.00
CA SER A 130 26.06 -28.10 66.53
C SER A 130 24.81 -27.41 65.96
N ARG A 131 23.76 -27.25 66.77
CA ARG A 131 22.47 -26.69 66.36
C ARG A 131 22.17 -25.32 66.96
N ILE A 132 22.70 -25.05 68.16
CA ILE A 132 22.47 -23.83 68.93
C ILE A 132 23.79 -23.07 69.07
N LEU A 133 23.81 -21.81 68.67
CA LEU A 133 24.98 -20.94 68.78
C LEU A 133 24.60 -19.63 69.45
N ILE A 134 25.30 -19.29 70.53
CA ILE A 134 25.25 -17.98 71.20
C ILE A 134 26.42 -17.17 70.68
N TRP A 135 26.10 -16.06 70.01
CA TRP A 135 27.06 -15.17 69.37
C TRP A 135 27.69 -14.22 70.41
N GLU A 136 28.85 -13.64 70.08
CA GLU A 136 29.55 -12.70 70.96
C GLU A 136 28.74 -11.43 71.27
N ASP A 137 27.85 -11.04 70.36
CA ASP A 137 26.93 -9.90 70.54
C ASP A 137 25.72 -10.24 71.42
N GLY A 138 25.61 -11.49 71.88
CA GLY A 138 24.52 -11.99 72.71
C GLY A 138 23.40 -12.69 71.95
N SER A 139 23.36 -12.62 70.61
CA SER A 139 22.28 -13.21 69.81
C SER A 139 22.29 -14.74 69.84
N LEU A 140 21.10 -15.35 69.87
CA LEU A 140 20.92 -16.81 69.87
C LEU A 140 20.48 -17.30 68.49
N GLU A 141 21.27 -18.18 67.89
CA GLU A 141 20.94 -18.85 66.65
C GLU A 141 20.52 -20.30 66.89
N ILE A 142 19.41 -20.71 66.29
CA ILE A 142 18.92 -22.10 66.31
C ILE A 142 18.73 -22.56 64.86
N ASN A 143 19.43 -23.61 64.48
CA ASN A 143 19.32 -24.27 63.18
C ASN A 143 18.39 -25.50 63.23
N ASN A 144 17.91 -25.94 62.07
CA ASN A 144 17.06 -27.14 61.90
C ASN A 144 15.91 -27.21 62.92
N ILE A 145 15.06 -26.19 62.90
CA ILE A 145 14.01 -25.96 63.92
C ILE A 145 12.97 -27.09 63.94
N THR A 146 12.63 -27.57 65.12
CA THR A 146 11.60 -28.57 65.37
C THR A 146 10.42 -27.97 66.13
N ARG A 147 9.28 -28.66 66.16
CA ARG A 147 8.12 -28.19 66.97
C ARG A 147 8.45 -28.07 68.46
N ASN A 148 9.38 -28.90 68.94
CA ASN A 148 9.80 -28.90 70.33
C ASN A 148 10.61 -27.66 70.69
N ASP A 149 11.15 -26.92 69.73
CA ASP A 149 11.92 -25.70 69.99
C ASP A 149 11.03 -24.51 70.37
N GLY A 150 9.73 -24.59 70.12
CA GLY A 150 8.77 -23.57 70.58
C GLY A 150 8.80 -23.40 72.10
N GLY A 151 8.64 -22.17 72.56
CA GLY A 151 8.67 -21.85 73.98
C GLY A 151 9.16 -20.45 74.29
N VAL A 152 9.29 -20.17 75.58
CA VAL A 152 9.74 -18.87 76.10
C VAL A 152 11.27 -18.89 76.21
N TYR A 153 11.93 -17.96 75.54
CA TYR A 153 13.37 -17.77 75.60
C TYR A 153 13.70 -16.47 76.33
N THR A 154 14.65 -16.53 77.25
CA THR A 154 15.11 -15.39 78.01
C THR A 154 16.61 -15.21 77.82
N CYS A 155 17.00 -14.03 77.35
CA CYS A 155 18.39 -13.61 77.34
C CYS A 155 18.72 -12.94 78.66
N PHE A 156 19.87 -13.29 79.24
CA PHE A 156 20.41 -12.67 80.44
C PHE A 156 21.75 -12.02 80.09
N ALA A 157 21.86 -10.74 80.41
CA ALA A 157 23.06 -9.95 80.21
C ALA A 157 23.57 -9.47 81.58
N GLU A 158 24.85 -9.72 81.85
CA GLU A 158 25.50 -9.40 83.10
C GLU A 158 26.84 -8.71 82.87
N ASN A 159 27.02 -7.53 83.48
CA ASN A 159 28.32 -6.91 83.63
C ASN A 159 28.57 -6.56 85.11
N ASN A 160 29.71 -5.97 85.42
CA ASN A 160 30.08 -5.58 86.79
C ASN A 160 29.17 -4.49 87.41
N ARG A 161 28.26 -3.88 86.64
CA ARG A 161 27.30 -2.87 87.10
C ARG A 161 25.92 -3.45 87.40
N GLY A 162 25.59 -4.62 86.87
CA GLY A 162 24.34 -5.29 87.18
C GLY A 162 23.94 -6.35 86.17
N LYS A 163 22.69 -6.80 86.29
CA LYS A 163 22.08 -7.81 85.44
C LYS A 163 20.75 -7.31 84.92
N ALA A 164 20.45 -7.63 83.67
CA ALA A 164 19.10 -7.53 83.14
C ALA A 164 18.79 -8.72 82.26
N ASN A 165 17.51 -8.90 81.99
CA ASN A 165 17.04 -9.91 81.08
C ASN A 165 15.95 -9.37 80.17
N SER A 166 15.73 -10.05 79.06
CA SER A 166 14.63 -9.81 78.15
C SER A 166 14.10 -11.14 77.65
N THR A 167 12.79 -11.20 77.43
CA THR A 167 12.09 -12.45 77.15
C THR A 167 11.26 -12.31 75.88
N GLY A 168 11.26 -13.35 75.06
CA GLY A 168 10.44 -13.49 73.87
C GLY A 168 9.97 -14.93 73.69
N THR A 169 8.82 -15.11 73.04
CA THR A 169 8.25 -16.44 72.77
C THR A 169 8.51 -16.83 71.32
N LEU A 170 9.21 -17.94 71.14
CA LEU A 170 9.42 -18.58 69.83
C LEU A 170 8.19 -19.43 69.48
N VAL A 171 7.53 -19.10 68.38
CA VAL A 171 6.38 -19.81 67.84
C VAL A 171 6.79 -20.46 66.52
N ILE A 172 6.58 -21.78 66.43
CA ILE A 172 6.95 -22.56 65.26
C ILE A 172 5.79 -22.63 64.28
N THR A 173 6.03 -22.18 63.05
CA THR A 173 5.03 -22.15 61.98
C THR A 173 5.20 -23.34 61.04
N ASN A 174 4.13 -23.67 60.30
CA ASN A 174 4.23 -24.62 59.21
C ASN A 174 5.11 -24.03 58.07
N PRO A 175 5.98 -24.84 57.44
CA PRO A 175 6.84 -24.36 56.37
C PRO A 175 6.05 -24.11 55.09
N THR A 176 6.45 -23.09 54.34
CA THR A 176 5.93 -22.80 53.01
C THR A 176 6.39 -23.86 52.02
N ARG A 177 5.46 -24.40 51.22
CA ARG A 177 5.77 -25.41 50.18
C ARG A 177 4.95 -25.14 48.94
N ILE A 178 5.61 -25.11 47.78
CA ILE A 178 4.91 -25.14 46.49
C ILE A 178 4.16 -26.48 46.37
N ILE A 179 2.83 -26.40 46.23
CA ILE A 179 1.94 -27.57 46.05
C ILE A 179 1.50 -27.74 44.59
N LEU A 180 1.53 -26.66 43.82
CA LEU A 180 1.33 -26.68 42.37
C LEU A 180 2.48 -25.91 41.74
N ALA A 181 3.41 -26.62 41.12
CA ALA A 181 4.56 -26.04 40.42
C ALA A 181 4.20 -25.74 38.96
N PRO A 182 4.84 -24.73 38.34
CA PRO A 182 4.70 -24.53 36.92
C PRO A 182 5.29 -25.71 36.15
N ILE A 183 4.73 -25.98 34.97
CA ILE A 183 5.18 -27.04 34.07
C ILE A 183 5.79 -26.42 32.80
N ASN A 184 6.72 -27.13 32.18
CA ASN A 184 7.28 -26.70 30.90
C ASN A 184 6.16 -26.60 29.87
N ALA A 185 6.16 -25.52 29.10
CA ALA A 185 5.16 -25.23 28.10
C ALA A 185 5.81 -24.98 26.74
N ASP A 186 5.16 -25.43 25.68
CA ASP A 186 5.58 -25.25 24.29
C ASP A 186 4.37 -24.74 23.52
N ILE A 187 4.43 -23.47 23.11
CA ILE A 187 3.33 -22.75 22.47
C ILE A 187 3.81 -22.04 21.21
N THR A 188 2.88 -21.52 20.42
CA THR A 188 3.17 -20.71 19.24
C THR A 188 3.03 -19.21 19.52
N VAL A 189 3.70 -18.36 18.74
CA VAL A 189 3.54 -16.90 18.80
C VAL A 189 2.07 -16.51 18.69
N GLY A 190 1.58 -15.65 19.59
CA GLY A 190 0.18 -15.22 19.64
C GLY A 190 -0.66 -15.95 20.69
N GLU A 191 -0.27 -17.15 21.10
CA GLU A 191 -0.99 -17.91 22.13
C GLU A 191 -0.74 -17.36 23.54
N ASN A 192 -1.64 -17.71 24.47
CA ASN A 192 -1.46 -17.37 25.88
C ASN A 192 -0.85 -18.56 26.62
N ALA A 193 0.17 -18.32 27.44
CA ALA A 193 0.74 -19.33 28.35
C ALA A 193 0.33 -19.02 29.80
N THR A 194 -0.09 -20.05 30.53
CA THR A 194 -0.40 -19.95 31.96
C THR A 194 0.62 -20.75 32.75
N MET A 195 1.39 -20.06 33.60
CA MET A 195 2.32 -20.67 34.53
C MET A 195 1.63 -20.79 35.89
N GLN A 196 1.26 -22.02 36.23
CA GLN A 196 0.57 -22.33 37.49
C GLN A 196 1.53 -22.19 38.67
N CYS A 197 1.02 -21.64 39.77
CA CYS A 197 1.75 -21.63 41.03
C CYS A 197 0.79 -21.56 42.22
N ALA A 198 0.91 -22.50 43.16
CA ALA A 198 0.20 -22.46 44.43
C ALA A 198 1.08 -23.00 45.55
N ALA A 199 0.87 -22.51 46.77
CA ALA A 199 1.67 -22.88 47.93
C ALA A 199 0.80 -23.22 49.15
N SER A 200 1.23 -24.20 49.95
CA SER A 200 0.75 -24.38 51.32
C SER A 200 1.67 -23.62 52.28
N PHE A 201 1.09 -22.99 53.30
CA PHE A 201 1.79 -22.12 54.25
C PHE A 201 1.05 -22.13 55.60
N ASP A 202 1.62 -21.46 56.61
CA ASP A 202 0.94 -21.26 57.89
C ASP A 202 -0.16 -20.18 57.78
N PRO A 203 -1.44 -20.49 58.05
CA PRO A 203 -2.54 -19.54 57.85
C PRO A 203 -2.47 -18.26 58.69
N SER A 204 -1.59 -18.22 59.69
CA SER A 204 -1.37 -17.02 60.52
C SER A 204 -0.37 -16.03 59.93
N LEU A 205 0.17 -16.32 58.75
CA LEU A 205 1.16 -15.51 58.05
C LEU A 205 0.60 -14.96 56.73
N ASP A 206 1.14 -13.83 56.29
CA ASP A 206 0.87 -13.31 54.96
C ASP A 206 1.73 -14.03 53.92
N LEU A 207 1.09 -14.51 52.85
CA LEU A 207 1.73 -15.14 51.72
C LEU A 207 1.83 -14.16 50.54
N THR A 208 2.99 -14.13 49.90
CA THR A 208 3.21 -13.37 48.67
C THR A 208 3.84 -14.24 47.59
N PHE A 209 3.45 -14.02 46.34
CA PHE A 209 4.05 -14.69 45.17
C PHE A 209 4.88 -13.70 44.35
N VAL A 210 6.13 -14.08 44.09
CA VAL A 210 7.09 -13.33 43.30
C VAL A 210 7.50 -14.19 42.11
N TRP A 211 7.29 -13.66 40.90
CA TRP A 211 7.75 -14.30 39.67
C TRP A 211 9.06 -13.69 39.18
N SER A 212 9.96 -14.51 38.66
CA SER A 212 11.14 -14.06 37.93
C SER A 212 11.24 -14.71 36.56
N PHE A 213 11.78 -13.97 35.59
CA PHE A 213 12.07 -14.41 34.23
C PHE A 213 13.58 -14.34 34.00
N ASN A 214 14.20 -15.48 33.68
CA ASN A 214 15.65 -15.61 33.51
C ASN A 214 16.46 -15.03 34.70
N GLY A 215 15.92 -15.16 35.92
CA GLY A 215 16.54 -14.67 37.17
C GLY A 215 16.19 -13.23 37.54
N TYR A 216 15.56 -12.46 36.64
CA TYR A 216 15.12 -11.09 36.92
C TYR A 216 13.68 -11.07 37.43
N VAL A 217 13.44 -10.45 38.59
CA VAL A 217 12.10 -10.33 39.16
C VAL A 217 11.19 -9.53 38.21
N LEU A 218 10.01 -10.08 37.93
CA LEU A 218 8.99 -9.42 37.13
C LEU A 218 8.32 -8.32 37.97
N ASP A 219 8.50 -7.08 37.54
CA ASP A 219 7.86 -5.93 38.14
C ASP A 219 6.52 -5.66 37.46
N PHE A 220 5.42 -5.98 38.13
CA PHE A 220 4.05 -5.77 37.63
C PHE A 220 3.52 -4.36 37.89
N ASN A 221 4.33 -3.43 38.40
CA ASN A 221 3.94 -2.04 38.59
C ASN A 221 4.45 -1.12 37.47
N LYS A 222 5.33 -1.62 36.59
CA LYS A 222 5.76 -0.91 35.39
C LYS A 222 4.75 -1.08 34.27
N GLU A 223 4.30 0.02 33.66
CA GLU A 223 3.30 -0.02 32.58
C GLU A 223 3.73 -0.89 31.39
N ASN A 224 5.03 -0.96 31.10
CA ASN A 224 5.55 -1.69 29.94
C ASN A 224 5.65 -3.23 30.12
N THR A 225 5.65 -3.72 31.35
CA THR A 225 5.62 -5.17 31.68
C THR A 225 4.20 -5.69 31.84
N ASN A 226 3.24 -4.83 32.20
CA ASN A 226 1.83 -5.19 32.40
C ASN A 226 1.04 -5.56 31.14
N ILE A 227 1.55 -5.25 29.94
CA ILE A 227 0.81 -5.49 28.69
C ILE A 227 0.73 -6.99 28.37
N HIS A 228 1.79 -7.74 28.65
CA HIS A 228 1.88 -9.17 28.36
C HIS A 228 1.81 -10.05 29.60
N TYR A 229 2.23 -9.56 30.77
CA TYR A 229 2.21 -10.34 32.00
C TYR A 229 1.02 -9.93 32.87
N GLN A 230 0.17 -10.87 33.25
CA GLN A 230 -0.94 -10.64 34.15
C GLN A 230 -0.89 -11.63 35.32
N ARG A 231 -1.06 -11.12 36.54
CA ARG A 231 -1.30 -11.94 37.73
C ARG A 231 -2.78 -12.27 37.84
N ASN A 232 -3.10 -13.55 38.05
CA ASN A 232 -4.46 -13.99 38.32
C ASN A 232 -4.56 -14.54 39.75
N TYR A 233 -5.15 -13.75 40.64
CA TYR A 233 -5.45 -14.18 42.01
C TYR A 233 -6.83 -14.82 42.02
N MET A 234 -6.90 -16.13 41.79
CA MET A 234 -8.20 -16.83 41.85
C MET A 234 -8.55 -17.31 43.26
N LEU A 235 -7.58 -17.41 44.19
CA LEU A 235 -7.74 -17.70 45.63
C LEU A 235 -6.53 -17.18 46.43
N ASP A 236 -6.67 -16.98 47.75
CA ASP A 236 -5.64 -16.47 48.67
C ASP A 236 -4.32 -17.29 48.71
N ALA A 237 -4.29 -18.48 48.10
CA ALA A 237 -3.12 -19.37 48.03
C ALA A 237 -2.58 -19.61 46.60
N ASN A 238 -3.13 -18.92 45.59
CA ASN A 238 -2.77 -19.09 44.17
C ASN A 238 -2.05 -17.85 43.62
N GLY A 239 -0.92 -18.06 42.95
CA GLY A 239 -0.06 -17.04 42.38
C GLY A 239 0.20 -17.26 40.89
N GLU A 240 -0.83 -17.53 40.10
CA GLU A 240 -0.70 -17.82 38.67
C GLU A 240 -0.17 -16.62 37.86
N LEU A 241 0.67 -16.92 36.87
CA LEU A 241 1.17 -15.96 35.88
C LEU A 241 0.60 -16.30 34.51
N LEU A 242 -0.14 -15.36 33.93
CA LEU A 242 -0.59 -15.41 32.55
C LEU A 242 0.32 -14.57 31.66
N ILE A 243 0.84 -15.17 30.60
CA ILE A 243 1.63 -14.54 29.53
C ILE A 243 0.71 -14.44 28.32
N ARG A 244 0.21 -13.23 28.05
CA ARG A 244 -0.72 -12.93 26.96
C ARG A 244 0.00 -12.64 25.66
N ASN A 245 -0.56 -13.13 24.55
CA ASN A 245 -0.06 -12.88 23.20
C ASN A 245 1.46 -13.13 23.12
N ALA A 246 1.87 -14.37 23.40
CA ALA A 246 3.26 -14.73 23.57
C ALA A 246 4.09 -14.38 22.33
N GLN A 247 5.31 -13.93 22.58
CA GLN A 247 6.27 -13.53 21.56
C GLN A 247 7.55 -14.32 21.78
N LEU A 248 8.42 -14.43 20.77
CA LEU A 248 9.69 -15.17 20.88
C LEU A 248 10.55 -14.70 22.06
N LYS A 249 10.52 -13.40 22.38
CA LYS A 249 11.23 -12.81 23.53
C LYS A 249 10.74 -13.26 24.91
N HIS A 250 9.55 -13.88 24.99
CA HIS A 250 9.01 -14.44 26.22
C HIS A 250 9.50 -15.87 26.47
N ALA A 251 10.21 -16.49 25.52
CA ALA A 251 10.81 -17.79 25.75
C ALA A 251 11.92 -17.70 26.81
N GLY A 252 11.95 -18.66 27.73
CA GLY A 252 12.93 -18.72 28.81
C GLY A 252 12.40 -19.34 30.09
N ARG A 253 13.17 -19.20 31.17
CA ARG A 253 12.89 -19.86 32.45
C ARG A 253 12.11 -18.95 33.37
N TYR A 254 10.91 -19.37 33.75
CA TYR A 254 10.05 -18.70 34.72
C TYR A 254 10.18 -19.38 36.08
N THR A 255 10.36 -18.60 37.14
CA THR A 255 10.46 -19.11 38.51
C THR A 255 9.41 -18.45 39.39
N CYS A 256 8.55 -19.26 39.98
CA CYS A 256 7.62 -18.81 41.02
C CYS A 256 8.29 -18.94 42.38
N THR A 257 8.21 -17.90 43.21
CA THR A 257 8.66 -17.92 44.60
C THR A 257 7.50 -17.53 45.50
N ALA A 258 7.05 -18.48 46.33
CA ALA A 258 6.10 -18.25 47.40
C ALA A 258 6.86 -17.85 48.66
N GLN A 259 6.56 -16.68 49.22
CA GLN A 259 7.32 -16.09 50.32
C GLN A 259 6.39 -15.61 51.44
N THR A 260 6.76 -15.96 52.67
CA THR A 260 6.19 -15.41 53.91
C THR A 260 7.23 -14.56 54.64
N ILE A 261 6.86 -14.00 55.80
CA ILE A 261 7.81 -13.28 56.65
C ILE A 261 8.90 -14.16 57.31
N VAL A 262 8.75 -15.50 57.29
CA VAL A 262 9.70 -16.43 57.93
C VAL A 262 10.46 -17.33 56.97
N ASP A 263 9.91 -17.63 55.80
CA ASP A 263 10.51 -18.56 54.84
C ASP A 263 10.02 -18.33 53.40
N ASN A 264 10.59 -19.09 52.46
CA ASN A 264 10.15 -19.13 51.08
C ASN A 264 10.28 -20.54 50.48
N SER A 265 9.60 -20.75 49.36
CA SER A 265 9.73 -21.94 48.51
C SER A 265 9.60 -21.52 47.05
N SER A 266 10.39 -22.13 46.15
CA SER A 266 10.36 -21.79 44.73
C SER A 266 10.30 -23.03 43.82
N ALA A 267 9.80 -22.83 42.60
CA ALA A 267 9.76 -23.81 41.53
C ALA A 267 9.87 -23.11 40.17
N SER A 268 10.45 -23.79 39.18
CA SER A 268 10.73 -23.22 37.86
C SER A 268 10.24 -24.11 36.73
N ALA A 269 9.93 -23.49 35.59
CA ALA A 269 9.64 -24.17 34.34
C ALA A 269 10.09 -23.32 33.13
N ASP A 270 10.37 -23.99 32.03
CA ASP A 270 10.78 -23.37 30.77
C ASP A 270 9.59 -23.19 29.83
N LEU A 271 9.48 -22.00 29.25
CA LEU A 271 8.56 -21.69 28.17
C LEU A 271 9.32 -21.67 26.84
N VAL A 272 8.91 -22.53 25.92
CA VAL A 272 9.31 -22.49 24.51
C VAL A 272 8.21 -21.80 23.72
N VAL A 273 8.60 -20.84 22.88
CA VAL A 273 7.69 -20.17 21.94
C VAL A 273 8.18 -20.44 20.52
N ARG A 274 7.39 -21.18 19.74
CA ARG A 274 7.65 -21.45 18.32
C ARG A 274 7.09 -20.33 17.47
N GLY A 275 7.80 -19.95 16.41
CA GLY A 275 7.34 -18.90 15.50
C GLY A 275 7.71 -19.14 14.04
N PRO A 276 7.23 -18.27 13.13
CA PRO A 276 7.77 -18.18 11.78
C PRO A 276 9.30 -17.99 11.81
N PRO A 277 10.03 -18.37 10.75
CA PRO A 277 11.49 -18.27 10.76
C PRO A 277 11.99 -16.84 10.94
N GLY A 278 13.20 -16.69 11.47
CA GLY A 278 13.92 -15.42 11.46
C GLY A 278 14.43 -15.09 10.05
N PRO A 279 14.84 -13.82 9.82
CA PRO A 279 15.31 -13.39 8.52
C PRO A 279 16.60 -14.16 8.14
N PRO A 280 16.69 -14.67 6.90
CA PRO A 280 17.95 -15.19 6.36
C PRO A 280 19.03 -14.12 6.41
N GLY A 281 20.25 -14.50 6.80
CA GLY A 281 21.37 -13.58 6.95
C GLY A 281 22.37 -13.69 5.81
N GLY A 282 23.32 -12.74 5.72
CA GLY A 282 24.50 -12.90 4.86
C GLY A 282 24.19 -13.09 3.37
N LEU A 283 23.15 -12.43 2.86
CA LEU A 283 22.79 -12.48 1.44
C LEU A 283 23.93 -11.94 0.57
N ARG A 284 24.37 -12.73 -0.41
CA ARG A 284 25.45 -12.40 -1.34
C ARG A 284 25.03 -12.70 -2.78
N ILE A 285 25.48 -11.84 -3.69
CA ILE A 285 25.34 -12.01 -5.13
C ILE A 285 26.65 -12.62 -5.64
N GLU A 286 26.56 -13.82 -6.25
CA GLU A 286 27.75 -14.60 -6.63
C GLU A 286 28.02 -14.55 -8.14
N ASP A 287 26.98 -14.68 -8.98
CA ASP A 287 27.11 -14.61 -10.44
C ASP A 287 25.95 -13.81 -11.04
N ILE A 288 26.26 -12.90 -11.96
CA ILE A 288 25.28 -12.05 -12.64
C ILE A 288 25.33 -12.41 -14.12
N ARG A 289 24.17 -12.70 -14.70
CA ARG A 289 23.96 -12.98 -16.12
C ARG A 289 22.83 -12.11 -16.66
N ALA A 290 22.61 -12.19 -17.97
CA ALA A 290 21.60 -11.35 -18.63
C ALA A 290 20.18 -11.63 -18.11
N THR A 291 19.84 -12.90 -17.90
CA THR A 291 18.49 -13.32 -17.49
C THR A 291 18.45 -13.98 -16.12
N SER A 292 19.55 -13.93 -15.37
CA SER A 292 19.61 -14.64 -14.10
C SER A 292 20.71 -14.15 -13.17
N VAL A 293 20.50 -14.34 -11.87
CA VAL A 293 21.44 -13.95 -10.82
C VAL A 293 21.52 -15.09 -9.80
N ALA A 294 22.72 -15.55 -9.48
CA ALA A 294 22.96 -16.56 -8.46
C ALA A 294 23.16 -15.89 -7.09
N LEU A 295 22.45 -16.38 -6.09
CA LEU A 295 22.46 -15.85 -4.73
C LEU A 295 22.83 -16.94 -3.73
N THR A 296 23.55 -16.55 -2.68
CA THR A 296 23.80 -17.38 -1.49
C THR A 296 23.39 -16.62 -0.24
N TRP A 297 22.95 -17.31 0.80
CA TRP A 297 22.58 -16.74 2.08
C TRP A 297 22.90 -17.74 3.21
N SER A 298 22.67 -17.32 4.45
CA SER A 298 22.74 -18.20 5.62
C SER A 298 21.33 -18.50 6.14
N ARG A 299 21.14 -19.71 6.67
CA ARG A 299 19.84 -20.28 7.05
C ARG A 299 18.87 -19.34 7.78
N GLY A 300 19.35 -18.50 8.71
CA GLY A 300 18.53 -17.78 9.68
C GLY A 300 18.05 -18.68 10.83
N SER A 301 17.39 -18.09 11.83
CA SER A 301 16.78 -18.83 12.94
C SER A 301 15.54 -19.60 12.46
N ASP A 302 15.37 -20.84 12.88
CA ASP A 302 14.14 -21.59 12.63
C ASP A 302 13.04 -21.30 13.68
N ASN A 303 13.37 -20.55 14.73
CA ASN A 303 12.48 -20.23 15.84
C ASN A 303 11.71 -21.46 16.37
N HIS A 304 12.45 -22.56 16.57
CA HIS A 304 11.95 -23.84 17.10
C HIS A 304 10.93 -24.55 16.20
N SER A 305 10.84 -24.18 14.92
CA SER A 305 10.06 -24.91 13.91
C SER A 305 10.83 -24.97 12.58
N PRO A 306 11.20 -26.17 12.08
CA PRO A 306 12.10 -26.32 10.94
C PRO A 306 11.64 -25.53 9.70
N ILE A 307 12.58 -24.78 9.11
CA ILE A 307 12.37 -24.07 7.84
C ILE A 307 12.02 -25.10 6.75
N SER A 308 10.92 -24.88 6.05
CA SER A 308 10.42 -25.75 4.98
C SER A 308 10.91 -25.30 3.61
N LYS A 309 10.96 -23.99 3.34
CA LYS A 309 11.43 -23.43 2.07
C LYS A 309 11.92 -22.00 2.18
N TYR A 310 12.63 -21.55 1.14
CA TYR A 310 12.96 -20.15 0.90
C TYR A 310 12.25 -19.61 -0.35
N THR A 311 11.99 -18.31 -0.36
CA THR A 311 11.49 -17.55 -1.51
C THR A 311 12.44 -16.39 -1.78
N ILE A 312 12.96 -16.28 -3.00
CA ILE A 312 13.68 -15.09 -3.46
C ILE A 312 12.65 -14.07 -3.94
N GLN A 313 12.73 -12.85 -3.43
CA GLN A 313 11.94 -11.73 -3.90
C GLN A 313 12.83 -10.71 -4.59
N THR A 314 12.29 -10.09 -5.63
CA THR A 314 12.97 -9.09 -6.46
C THR A 314 12.18 -7.79 -6.50
N LYS A 315 12.89 -6.69 -6.62
CA LYS A 315 12.34 -5.36 -6.83
C LYS A 315 13.12 -4.67 -7.94
N THR A 316 12.41 -4.05 -8.89
CA THR A 316 13.01 -3.43 -10.09
C THR A 316 12.91 -1.91 -10.03
N ILE A 317 13.55 -1.20 -10.95
CA ILE A 317 13.31 0.25 -11.11
C ILE A 317 11.93 0.57 -11.69
N LEU A 318 11.22 -0.41 -12.26
CA LEU A 318 9.91 -0.22 -12.89
C LEU A 318 8.76 -0.27 -11.88
N SER A 319 8.98 -0.84 -10.69
CA SER A 319 7.95 -1.04 -9.67
C SER A 319 8.59 -1.03 -8.28
N ASP A 320 7.97 -0.32 -7.35
CA ASP A 320 8.45 -0.25 -5.96
C ASP A 320 8.08 -1.50 -5.12
N ASP A 321 7.30 -2.40 -5.70
CA ASP A 321 6.79 -3.60 -5.03
C ASP A 321 7.77 -4.78 -5.15
N TRP A 322 7.86 -5.56 -4.07
CA TRP A 322 8.58 -6.83 -4.06
C TRP A 322 7.73 -7.93 -4.73
N LYS A 323 8.34 -8.69 -5.63
CA LYS A 323 7.71 -9.80 -6.34
C LYS A 323 8.53 -11.07 -6.21
N ASP A 324 7.88 -12.21 -6.02
CA ASP A 324 8.53 -13.51 -5.99
C ASP A 324 9.20 -13.80 -7.33
N ALA A 325 10.49 -14.13 -7.29
CA ALA A 325 11.27 -14.48 -8.47
C ALA A 325 10.93 -15.91 -8.91
N LYS A 326 10.99 -16.16 -10.22
CA LYS A 326 11.18 -17.53 -10.69
C LYS A 326 12.60 -17.97 -10.33
N THR A 327 12.76 -19.22 -9.95
CA THR A 327 14.02 -19.74 -9.42
C THR A 327 14.42 -21.05 -10.07
N ASP A 328 15.74 -21.31 -10.06
CA ASP A 328 16.34 -22.59 -10.40
C ASP A 328 17.21 -23.03 -9.20
N PRO A 329 16.80 -24.09 -8.46
CA PRO A 329 15.61 -24.93 -8.69
C PRO A 329 14.28 -24.18 -8.42
N PRO A 330 13.14 -24.61 -9.00
CA PRO A 330 11.84 -23.93 -8.83
C PRO A 330 11.29 -23.89 -7.40
N ILE A 331 11.73 -24.83 -6.55
CA ILE A 331 11.43 -24.87 -5.12
C ILE A 331 12.77 -24.89 -4.40
N ILE A 332 12.98 -23.91 -3.51
CA ILE A 332 14.18 -23.82 -2.70
C ILE A 332 13.86 -24.45 -1.35
N GLU A 333 14.26 -25.70 -1.14
CA GLU A 333 14.01 -26.44 0.10
C GLU A 333 14.73 -25.80 1.30
N GLY A 334 14.21 -26.01 2.52
CA GLY A 334 14.75 -25.39 3.75
C GLY A 334 16.15 -25.85 4.18
N ASN A 335 16.76 -26.81 3.48
CA ASN A 335 18.17 -27.20 3.62
C ASN A 335 19.09 -26.51 2.59
N MET A 336 18.54 -25.73 1.66
CA MET A 336 19.30 -25.01 0.64
C MET A 336 19.66 -23.60 1.12
N GLU A 337 20.89 -23.19 0.82
CA GLU A 337 21.44 -21.87 1.17
C GLU A 337 21.91 -21.10 -0.08
N ALA A 338 21.54 -21.62 -1.26
CA ALA A 338 21.87 -21.03 -2.55
C ALA A 338 20.78 -21.36 -3.57
N ALA A 339 20.44 -20.41 -4.42
CA ALA A 339 19.58 -20.62 -5.58
C ALA A 339 19.80 -19.50 -6.60
N LYS A 340 19.27 -19.70 -7.80
CA LYS A 340 19.37 -18.74 -8.89
C LYS A 340 18.02 -18.11 -9.17
N ALA A 341 17.93 -16.79 -9.16
CA ALA A 341 16.78 -16.08 -9.73
C ALA A 341 16.90 -16.10 -11.25
N VAL A 342 15.85 -16.50 -11.96
CA VAL A 342 15.80 -16.67 -13.42
C VAL A 342 14.65 -15.87 -14.04
N ASP A 343 14.56 -15.86 -15.38
CA ASP A 343 13.61 -15.02 -16.14
C ASP A 343 13.71 -13.53 -15.80
N LEU A 344 14.92 -13.06 -15.47
CA LEU A 344 15.17 -11.63 -15.26
C LEU A 344 15.30 -10.90 -16.60
N ILE A 345 15.00 -9.60 -16.58
CA ILE A 345 15.13 -8.72 -17.74
C ILE A 345 16.62 -8.33 -17.90
N PRO A 346 17.24 -8.54 -19.08
CA PRO A 346 18.58 -8.05 -19.37
C PRO A 346 18.73 -6.53 -19.25
N TRP A 347 19.91 -6.08 -18.82
CA TRP A 347 20.24 -4.66 -18.63
C TRP A 347 19.31 -3.91 -17.67
N MET A 348 18.66 -4.62 -16.75
CA MET A 348 17.73 -4.08 -15.76
C MET A 348 18.35 -4.10 -14.36
N GLU A 349 18.01 -3.11 -13.55
CA GLU A 349 18.46 -3.01 -12.17
C GLU A 349 17.48 -3.66 -11.20
N TYR A 350 18.01 -4.52 -10.35
CA TYR A 350 17.28 -5.32 -9.37
C TYR A 350 17.87 -5.17 -7.96
N GLU A 351 16.99 -5.19 -6.97
CA GLU A 351 17.30 -5.54 -5.58
C GLU A 351 16.73 -6.92 -5.27
N PHE A 352 17.41 -7.69 -4.42
CA PHE A 352 17.01 -9.04 -4.03
C PHE A 352 16.89 -9.14 -2.52
N ARG A 353 15.93 -9.92 -2.04
CA ARG A 353 15.86 -10.36 -0.64
C ARG A 353 15.34 -11.78 -0.57
N VAL A 354 15.67 -12.49 0.49
CA VAL A 354 15.26 -13.88 0.69
C VAL A 354 14.36 -13.97 1.91
N VAL A 355 13.27 -14.73 1.81
CA VAL A 355 12.32 -14.94 2.90
C VAL A 355 12.24 -16.43 3.19
N ALA A 356 12.26 -16.79 4.46
CA ALA A 356 12.12 -18.18 4.92
C ALA A 356 10.67 -18.47 5.36
N THR A 357 10.20 -19.69 5.14
CA THR A 357 8.87 -20.15 5.54
C THR A 357 8.99 -21.47 6.31
N ASN A 358 8.18 -21.64 7.35
CA ASN A 358 7.97 -22.93 8.03
C ASN A 358 6.46 -23.23 8.15
N THR A 359 6.09 -24.26 8.92
CA THR A 359 4.69 -24.64 9.15
C THR A 359 3.85 -23.58 9.88
N LEU A 360 4.49 -22.63 10.56
CA LEU A 360 3.84 -21.54 11.30
C LEU A 360 3.70 -20.26 10.46
N GLY A 361 4.31 -20.21 9.28
CA GLY A 361 4.14 -19.13 8.32
C GLY A 361 5.46 -18.61 7.75
N THR A 362 5.34 -17.45 7.09
CA THR A 362 6.45 -16.75 6.45
C THR A 362 7.11 -15.79 7.43
N GLY A 363 8.43 -15.88 7.54
CA GLY A 363 9.26 -15.04 8.41
C GLY A 363 9.50 -13.64 7.85
N GLU A 364 10.31 -12.87 8.58
CA GLU A 364 10.79 -11.58 8.09
C GLU A 364 11.77 -11.75 6.92
N PRO A 365 11.81 -10.82 5.96
CA PRO A 365 12.76 -10.87 4.86
C PRO A 365 14.19 -10.58 5.32
N SER A 366 15.17 -11.12 4.60
CA SER A 366 16.57 -10.70 4.73
C SER A 366 16.71 -9.20 4.47
N ILE A 367 17.83 -8.62 4.94
CA ILE A 367 18.27 -7.31 4.47
C ILE A 367 18.39 -7.39 2.92
N PRO A 368 17.78 -6.45 2.17
CA PRO A 368 17.91 -6.40 0.72
C PRO A 368 19.38 -6.29 0.27
N SER A 369 19.70 -6.90 -0.87
CA SER A 369 20.97 -6.69 -1.55
C SER A 369 21.09 -5.22 -2.00
N ASN A 370 22.32 -4.80 -2.28
CA ASN A 370 22.52 -3.59 -3.09
C ASN A 370 21.82 -3.75 -4.45
N ARG A 371 21.49 -2.62 -5.07
CA ARG A 371 20.98 -2.60 -6.44
C ARG A 371 22.07 -3.09 -7.40
N ILE A 372 21.77 -4.14 -8.16
CA ILE A 372 22.67 -4.72 -9.16
C ILE A 372 22.01 -4.71 -10.54
N LYS A 373 22.83 -4.53 -11.58
CA LYS A 373 22.36 -4.52 -12.97
C LYS A 373 22.69 -5.83 -13.64
N THR A 374 21.71 -6.47 -14.27
CA THR A 374 21.94 -7.68 -15.08
C THR A 374 22.77 -7.37 -16.32
N ASP A 375 23.46 -8.38 -16.86
CA ASP A 375 24.19 -8.22 -18.11
C ASP A 375 23.25 -7.86 -19.26
N GLY A 376 23.77 -7.16 -20.27
CA GLY A 376 23.03 -6.90 -21.50
C GLY A 376 22.96 -8.13 -22.41
N ALA A 377 21.91 -8.21 -23.23
CA ALA A 377 21.73 -9.20 -24.29
C ALA A 377 21.28 -8.50 -25.59
N ALA A 378 21.42 -9.16 -26.75
CA ALA A 378 20.81 -8.65 -27.98
C ALA A 378 19.28 -8.65 -27.86
N PRO A 379 18.55 -7.69 -28.48
CA PRO A 379 17.09 -7.69 -28.46
C PRO A 379 16.54 -9.01 -29.00
N ASN A 380 15.55 -9.61 -28.34
CA ASN A 380 14.99 -10.90 -28.77
C ASN A 380 13.59 -10.77 -29.42
N VAL A 381 13.00 -9.57 -29.41
CA VAL A 381 11.71 -9.26 -30.02
C VAL A 381 11.92 -8.47 -31.31
N ALA A 382 11.20 -8.83 -32.36
CA ALA A 382 11.16 -8.06 -33.61
C ALA A 382 10.12 -6.93 -33.51
N PRO A 383 10.36 -5.75 -34.13
CA PRO A 383 9.35 -4.70 -34.26
C PRO A 383 8.08 -5.20 -34.95
N SER A 384 6.90 -4.79 -34.46
CA SER A 384 5.59 -5.09 -35.05
C SER A 384 5.09 -3.94 -35.93
N ASP A 385 3.93 -4.15 -36.57
CA ASP A 385 3.23 -3.15 -37.38
C ASP A 385 4.10 -2.50 -38.45
N VAL A 386 4.97 -3.32 -39.05
CA VAL A 386 5.83 -2.90 -40.15
C VAL A 386 4.95 -2.65 -41.37
N GLY A 387 4.97 -1.41 -41.83
CA GLY A 387 4.17 -0.94 -42.94
C GLY A 387 4.77 0.33 -43.51
N GLY A 388 3.93 1.16 -44.11
CA GLY A 388 4.38 2.39 -44.75
C GLY A 388 3.61 2.70 -46.02
N GLY A 389 4.04 3.78 -46.69
CA GLY A 389 3.39 4.29 -47.88
C GLY A 389 3.93 5.65 -48.32
N GLY A 390 3.13 6.31 -49.16
CA GLY A 390 3.49 7.53 -49.85
C GLY A 390 3.19 8.83 -49.11
N GLY A 391 4.19 9.70 -48.96
CA GLY A 391 3.99 11.10 -48.55
C GLY A 391 3.94 12.03 -49.77
N SER A 392 5.06 12.13 -50.50
CA SER A 392 5.22 12.93 -51.73
C SER A 392 6.02 12.12 -52.76
N ASN A 393 5.86 12.43 -54.06
CA ASN A 393 6.61 11.77 -55.14
C ASN A 393 8.10 11.59 -54.78
N ARG A 394 8.65 10.40 -55.10
CA ARG A 394 10.06 10.00 -54.85
C ARG A 394 10.43 9.72 -53.39
N GLU A 395 9.44 9.55 -52.53
CA GLU A 395 9.65 9.09 -51.15
C GLU A 395 9.03 7.71 -50.88
N LEU A 396 9.72 6.91 -50.07
CA LEU A 396 9.24 5.65 -49.51
C LEU A 396 9.28 5.82 -47.99
N THR A 397 8.11 6.00 -47.36
CA THR A 397 8.01 6.05 -45.90
C THR A 397 7.79 4.64 -45.37
N ILE A 398 8.67 4.19 -44.48
CA ILE A 398 8.59 2.90 -43.78
C ILE A 398 8.27 3.19 -42.31
N THR A 399 7.27 2.51 -41.76
CA THR A 399 6.84 2.67 -40.37
C THR A 399 6.83 1.34 -39.62
N TRP A 400 6.99 1.39 -38.30
CA TRP A 400 6.90 0.25 -37.38
C TRP A 400 6.50 0.72 -35.98
N ALA A 401 6.02 -0.18 -35.13
CA ALA A 401 5.79 0.09 -33.72
C ALA A 401 7.13 0.06 -32.93
N PRO A 402 7.51 1.15 -32.22
CA PRO A 402 8.71 1.15 -31.39
C PRO A 402 8.60 0.15 -30.22
N LEU A 403 9.69 -0.56 -29.92
CA LEU A 403 9.77 -1.47 -28.77
C LEU A 403 9.90 -0.68 -27.46
N SER A 404 9.14 -1.10 -26.43
CA SER A 404 9.26 -0.53 -25.09
C SER A 404 10.65 -0.77 -24.51
N ARG A 405 11.07 0.08 -23.56
CA ARG A 405 12.42 0.08 -22.97
C ARG A 405 12.83 -1.25 -22.36
N GLU A 406 11.88 -2.04 -21.88
CA GLU A 406 12.15 -3.36 -21.28
C GLU A 406 12.67 -4.37 -22.30
N TYR A 407 12.48 -4.17 -23.61
CA TYR A 407 13.02 -5.03 -24.69
C TYR A 407 14.33 -4.51 -25.27
N HIS A 408 14.89 -3.41 -24.74
CA HIS A 408 16.12 -2.82 -25.28
C HIS A 408 17.36 -3.65 -24.93
N TYR A 409 17.37 -4.25 -23.74
CA TYR A 409 18.39 -5.20 -23.25
C TYR A 409 19.85 -4.74 -23.29
N GLY A 410 20.12 -3.45 -23.52
CA GLY A 410 21.47 -2.93 -23.65
C GLY A 410 21.48 -1.43 -23.91
N ASN A 411 22.68 -0.89 -24.13
CA ASN A 411 22.87 0.50 -24.52
C ASN A 411 22.95 0.63 -26.05
N ASN A 412 22.87 1.86 -26.56
CA ASN A 412 22.89 2.16 -28.00
C ASN A 412 21.79 1.41 -28.77
N PHE A 413 20.59 1.36 -28.21
CA PHE A 413 19.44 0.74 -28.84
C PHE A 413 18.96 1.54 -30.06
N GLY A 414 18.61 0.85 -31.14
CA GLY A 414 18.02 1.44 -32.33
C GLY A 414 17.43 0.38 -33.26
N TYR A 415 17.14 0.77 -34.51
CA TYR A 415 16.57 -0.11 -35.53
C TYR A 415 17.42 -0.15 -36.80
N ILE A 416 17.43 -1.31 -37.46
CA ILE A 416 17.96 -1.49 -38.81
C ILE A 416 16.77 -1.75 -39.73
N VAL A 417 16.51 -0.80 -40.62
CA VAL A 417 15.47 -0.87 -41.64
C VAL A 417 16.10 -1.45 -42.91
N ALA A 418 15.60 -2.59 -43.38
CA ALA A 418 16.03 -3.21 -44.62
C ALA A 418 14.88 -3.15 -45.64
N PHE A 419 15.16 -2.64 -46.84
CA PHE A 419 14.18 -2.54 -47.92
C PHE A 419 14.81 -2.82 -49.28
N LYS A 420 14.00 -3.29 -50.22
CA LYS A 420 14.38 -3.50 -51.62
C LYS A 420 13.14 -3.42 -52.53
N PRO A 421 13.29 -3.08 -53.82
CA PRO A 421 12.21 -3.26 -54.78
C PRO A 421 11.65 -4.69 -54.72
N PHE A 422 10.37 -4.87 -55.01
CA PHE A 422 9.70 -6.18 -54.86
C PHE A 422 10.43 -7.30 -55.60
N ASP A 423 10.87 -7.04 -56.84
CA ASP A 423 11.64 -7.96 -57.68
C ASP A 423 13.17 -7.76 -57.56
N GLY A 424 13.63 -6.93 -56.62
CA GLY A 424 15.05 -6.69 -56.40
C GLY A 424 15.72 -7.84 -55.66
N GLU A 425 17.02 -8.06 -55.91
CA GLU A 425 17.81 -9.09 -55.24
C GLU A 425 18.42 -8.57 -53.92
N GLU A 426 18.97 -7.35 -53.93
CA GLU A 426 19.76 -6.81 -52.82
C GLU A 426 18.96 -5.95 -51.83
N TRP A 427 19.19 -6.17 -50.53
CA TRP A 427 18.60 -5.37 -49.45
C TRP A 427 19.44 -4.13 -49.15
N LYS A 428 18.86 -2.95 -49.33
CA LYS A 428 19.41 -1.70 -48.78
C LYS A 428 19.11 -1.63 -47.29
N LYS A 429 20.11 -1.29 -46.47
CA LYS A 429 19.99 -1.26 -45.00
C LYS A 429 20.32 0.13 -44.48
N VAL A 430 19.50 0.63 -43.56
CA VAL A 430 19.70 1.93 -42.91
C VAL A 430 19.54 1.77 -41.41
N THR A 431 20.44 2.40 -40.67
CA THR A 431 20.44 2.40 -39.21
C THR A 431 19.73 3.64 -38.68
N VAL A 432 18.82 3.44 -37.74
CA VAL A 432 18.02 4.47 -37.08
C VAL A 432 18.31 4.40 -35.59
N THR A 433 19.01 5.40 -35.05
CA THR A 433 19.54 5.37 -33.67
C THR A 433 18.61 5.97 -32.63
N ASN A 434 17.50 6.58 -33.03
CA ASN A 434 16.50 7.10 -32.09
C ASN A 434 15.57 5.94 -31.66
N PRO A 435 15.61 5.50 -30.39
CA PRO A 435 14.83 4.35 -29.91
C PRO A 435 13.31 4.58 -29.94
N ASP A 436 12.88 5.85 -29.85
CA ASP A 436 11.47 6.24 -29.78
C ASP A 436 10.87 6.49 -31.16
N THR A 437 11.65 6.37 -32.24
CA THR A 437 11.16 6.59 -33.61
C THR A 437 10.63 5.30 -34.23
N GLY A 438 9.45 5.40 -34.84
CA GLY A 438 8.79 4.32 -35.57
C GLY A 438 8.69 4.60 -37.07
N ARG A 439 9.56 5.46 -37.61
CA ARG A 439 9.48 5.93 -39.00
C ARG A 439 10.85 6.18 -39.61
N TYR A 440 11.00 5.77 -40.86
CA TYR A 440 12.12 6.12 -41.74
C TYR A 440 11.60 6.57 -43.10
N VAL A 441 12.21 7.59 -43.70
CA VAL A 441 11.85 8.10 -45.03
C VAL A 441 13.04 7.93 -45.96
N HIS A 442 12.89 7.09 -46.98
CA HIS A 442 13.86 6.97 -48.05
C HIS A 442 13.50 7.90 -49.21
N LYS A 443 14.44 8.74 -49.64
CA LYS A 443 14.28 9.60 -50.82
C LYS A 443 15.19 9.10 -51.94
N ASP A 444 14.65 8.94 -53.14
CA ASP A 444 15.39 8.52 -54.33
C ASP A 444 14.79 9.17 -55.58
N GLU A 445 15.58 9.99 -56.27
CA GLU A 445 15.13 10.74 -57.46
C GLU A 445 14.69 9.85 -58.62
N THR A 446 15.17 8.61 -58.66
CA THR A 446 14.84 7.62 -59.70
C THR A 446 13.62 6.77 -59.36
N MET A 447 13.03 6.96 -58.18
CA MET A 447 11.94 6.13 -57.71
C MET A 447 10.64 6.40 -58.48
N THR A 448 10.13 5.34 -59.11
CA THR A 448 8.84 5.35 -59.79
C THR A 448 7.69 5.34 -58.79
N PRO A 449 6.60 6.09 -59.02
CA PRO A 449 5.42 6.08 -58.16
C PRO A 449 4.73 4.70 -58.12
N SER A 450 4.07 4.39 -56.99
CA SER A 450 3.33 3.14 -56.78
C SER A 450 4.13 1.85 -57.06
N THR A 451 5.46 1.92 -56.87
CA THR A 451 6.35 0.77 -57.02
C THR A 451 6.35 -0.03 -55.73
N ALA A 452 6.15 -1.34 -55.83
CA ALA A 452 6.14 -2.22 -54.67
C ALA A 452 7.56 -2.44 -54.12
N PHE A 453 7.70 -2.39 -52.79
CA PHE A 453 8.91 -2.66 -52.03
C PHE A 453 8.63 -3.73 -50.99
N GLN A 454 9.60 -4.62 -50.80
CA GLN A 454 9.66 -5.50 -49.65
C GLN A 454 10.45 -4.81 -48.53
N VAL A 455 9.88 -4.78 -47.32
CA VAL A 455 10.48 -4.12 -46.16
C VAL A 455 10.48 -5.05 -44.95
N LYS A 456 11.54 -4.97 -44.14
CA LYS A 456 11.64 -5.64 -42.84
C LYS A 456 12.50 -4.83 -41.90
N VAL A 457 12.17 -4.85 -40.61
CA VAL A 457 12.85 -4.04 -39.59
C VAL A 457 13.32 -4.97 -38.46
N LYS A 458 14.52 -4.73 -37.93
CA LYS A 458 14.99 -5.37 -36.70
C LYS A 458 15.51 -4.34 -35.71
N ALA A 459 15.44 -4.65 -34.42
CA ALA A 459 16.12 -3.87 -33.39
C ALA A 459 17.59 -4.29 -33.25
N PHE A 460 18.44 -3.40 -32.74
CA PHE A 460 19.83 -3.70 -32.37
C PHE A 460 20.23 -2.95 -31.11
N ASN A 461 21.29 -3.42 -30.45
CA ASN A 461 21.98 -2.69 -29.38
C ASN A 461 23.48 -3.00 -29.40
N ASN A 462 24.22 -2.54 -28.39
CA ASN A 462 25.66 -2.79 -28.27
C ASN A 462 26.07 -4.28 -28.07
N LYS A 463 25.12 -5.19 -27.83
CA LYS A 463 25.37 -6.64 -27.71
C LYS A 463 25.10 -7.38 -29.02
N GLY A 464 24.31 -6.82 -29.91
CA GLY A 464 24.07 -7.37 -31.24
C GLY A 464 22.71 -7.03 -31.81
N ASP A 465 22.38 -7.71 -32.90
CA ASP A 465 21.14 -7.54 -33.65
C ASP A 465 20.07 -8.51 -33.15
N GLY A 466 18.83 -8.05 -33.08
CA GLY A 466 17.66 -8.90 -32.87
C GLY A 466 17.12 -9.52 -34.16
N PRO A 467 16.00 -10.25 -34.06
CA PRO A 467 15.34 -10.84 -35.23
C PRO A 467 14.70 -9.76 -36.11
N TYR A 468 14.64 -10.04 -37.42
CA TYR A 468 13.82 -9.26 -38.35
C TYR A 468 12.33 -9.52 -38.13
N SER A 469 11.52 -8.48 -38.34
CA SER A 469 10.08 -8.60 -38.52
C SER A 469 9.74 -9.51 -39.71
N LEU A 470 8.47 -9.88 -39.82
CA LEU A 470 7.94 -10.38 -41.08
C LEU A 470 8.14 -9.34 -42.18
N ILE A 471 8.25 -9.82 -43.43
CA ILE A 471 8.37 -8.96 -44.60
C ILE A 471 7.00 -8.33 -44.87
N ALA A 472 6.94 -7.01 -44.91
CA ALA A 472 5.78 -6.27 -45.38
C ALA A 472 6.01 -5.81 -46.82
N VAL A 473 4.93 -5.68 -47.58
CA VAL A 473 4.93 -5.11 -48.94
C VAL A 473 4.26 -3.76 -48.86
N ILE A 474 4.98 -2.72 -49.29
CA ILE A 474 4.49 -1.33 -49.30
C ILE A 474 4.79 -0.71 -50.65
N ASN A 475 4.04 0.33 -51.02
CA ASN A 475 4.26 1.04 -52.29
C ASN A 475 4.93 2.39 -52.04
N SER A 476 5.78 2.82 -52.99
CA SER A 476 6.31 4.19 -53.02
C SER A 476 5.19 5.22 -53.21
N ALA A 477 5.46 6.47 -52.82
CA ALA A 477 4.48 7.53 -52.95
C ALA A 477 4.02 7.80 -54.37
N GLN A 478 2.75 8.22 -54.48
CA GLN A 478 2.14 8.74 -55.70
C GLN A 478 1.63 10.15 -55.41
N ASP A 479 1.73 11.05 -56.38
CA ASP A 479 1.14 12.38 -56.26
C ASP A 479 -0.38 12.31 -56.46
N ALA A 480 -1.11 13.29 -55.91
CA ALA A 480 -2.50 13.52 -56.30
C ALA A 480 -2.56 13.81 -57.81
N PRO A 481 -3.68 13.48 -58.50
CA PRO A 481 -3.83 13.77 -59.92
C PRO A 481 -3.48 15.22 -60.25
N SER A 482 -2.76 15.46 -61.35
CA SER A 482 -2.29 16.81 -61.70
C SER A 482 -3.25 17.57 -62.63
N GLU A 483 -4.08 16.83 -63.37
CA GLU A 483 -5.09 17.34 -64.28
C GLU A 483 -6.45 17.54 -63.59
N ALA A 484 -7.02 18.74 -63.74
CA ALA A 484 -8.38 19.03 -63.31
C ALA A 484 -9.41 18.47 -64.32
N PRO A 485 -10.57 17.97 -63.88
CA PRO A 485 -11.67 17.62 -64.77
C PRO A 485 -12.11 18.80 -65.65
N THR A 486 -12.28 18.56 -66.95
CA THR A 486 -12.70 19.57 -67.94
C THR A 486 -14.10 19.29 -68.47
N ASP A 487 -14.69 20.27 -69.16
CA ASP A 487 -16.05 20.17 -69.73
C ASP A 487 -17.10 19.83 -68.66
N VAL A 488 -16.93 20.43 -67.48
CA VAL A 488 -17.89 20.29 -66.40
C VAL A 488 -19.16 21.03 -66.82
N GLY A 489 -20.30 20.38 -66.73
CA GLY A 489 -21.58 20.91 -67.13
C GLY A 489 -22.66 20.56 -66.12
N VAL A 490 -23.66 21.44 -65.99
CA VAL A 490 -24.77 21.29 -65.04
C VAL A 490 -26.10 21.31 -65.77
N LYS A 491 -27.04 20.47 -65.33
CA LYS A 491 -28.42 20.44 -65.79
C LYS A 491 -29.33 20.51 -64.58
N VAL A 492 -30.04 21.64 -64.43
CA VAL A 492 -31.01 21.86 -63.34
C VAL A 492 -32.28 21.05 -63.62
N LEU A 493 -32.55 20.08 -62.74
CA LEU A 493 -33.65 19.13 -62.93
C LEU A 493 -34.95 19.65 -62.29
N SER A 494 -34.88 20.20 -61.08
CA SER A 494 -36.04 20.67 -60.31
C SER A 494 -35.65 21.80 -59.33
N SER A 495 -36.53 22.13 -58.39
CA SER A 495 -36.23 23.03 -57.29
C SER A 495 -35.25 22.44 -56.25
N SER A 496 -34.97 21.14 -56.28
CA SER A 496 -34.15 20.45 -55.28
C SER A 496 -33.07 19.54 -55.86
N GLU A 497 -32.89 19.54 -57.19
CA GLU A 497 -31.99 18.61 -57.85
C GLU A 497 -31.23 19.21 -59.03
N ILE A 498 -29.93 18.91 -59.10
CA ILE A 498 -29.03 19.27 -60.19
C ILE A 498 -28.25 18.04 -60.63
N SER A 499 -28.14 17.80 -61.92
CA SER A 499 -27.23 16.80 -62.47
C SER A 499 -25.96 17.47 -62.99
N VAL A 500 -24.81 17.00 -62.52
CA VAL A 500 -23.48 17.47 -62.90
C VAL A 500 -22.84 16.39 -63.78
N HIS A 501 -22.15 16.77 -64.85
CA HIS A 501 -21.37 15.87 -65.71
C HIS A 501 -20.01 16.48 -66.06
N TRP A 502 -19.03 15.66 -66.40
CA TRP A 502 -17.67 16.09 -66.76
C TRP A 502 -17.01 15.12 -67.73
N LYS A 503 -15.87 15.50 -68.29
CA LYS A 503 -15.04 14.63 -69.13
C LYS A 503 -14.03 13.83 -68.29
N HIS A 504 -13.80 12.57 -68.67
CA HIS A 504 -12.80 11.69 -68.05
C HIS A 504 -11.38 12.28 -68.10
N VAL A 505 -10.68 12.31 -66.96
CA VAL A 505 -9.26 12.67 -66.82
C VAL A 505 -8.37 11.50 -67.22
N LEU A 506 -7.46 11.68 -68.18
CA LEU A 506 -6.70 10.59 -68.83
C LEU A 506 -5.57 10.01 -67.97
N GLU A 507 -5.26 10.63 -66.84
CA GLU A 507 -4.27 10.14 -65.91
C GLU A 507 -4.67 8.75 -65.36
N LYS A 508 -3.82 7.74 -65.57
CA LYS A 508 -4.04 6.35 -65.11
C LYS A 508 -4.13 6.21 -63.58
N ILE A 509 -3.88 7.29 -62.85
CA ILE A 509 -3.74 7.32 -61.41
C ILE A 509 -5.01 7.77 -60.69
N VAL A 510 -6.07 8.13 -61.44
CA VAL A 510 -7.35 8.57 -60.89
C VAL A 510 -8.19 7.37 -60.44
N GLU A 511 -8.62 7.37 -59.18
CA GLU A 511 -9.41 6.29 -58.59
C GLU A 511 -10.88 6.71 -58.36
N SER A 512 -11.13 7.99 -58.11
CA SER A 512 -12.47 8.56 -57.92
C SER A 512 -12.57 10.04 -58.33
N TYR A 513 -13.80 10.55 -58.40
CA TYR A 513 -14.07 11.99 -58.54
C TYR A 513 -14.82 12.49 -57.31
N GLN A 514 -14.47 13.69 -56.85
CA GLN A 514 -15.15 14.39 -55.77
C GLN A 514 -15.83 15.65 -56.31
N ILE A 515 -17.14 15.72 -56.13
CA ILE A 515 -17.95 16.90 -56.43
C ILE A 515 -18.12 17.68 -55.14
N ARG A 516 -17.76 18.96 -55.16
CA ARG A 516 -18.00 19.90 -54.06
C ARG A 516 -19.07 20.89 -54.48
N TYR A 517 -20.03 21.17 -53.60
CA TYR A 517 -21.04 22.20 -53.84
C TYR A 517 -21.46 22.93 -52.58
N TRP A 518 -21.75 24.23 -52.70
CA TRP A 518 -22.25 25.07 -51.61
C TRP A 518 -23.20 26.12 -52.15
N ALA A 519 -24.17 26.54 -51.33
CA ALA A 519 -25.07 27.62 -51.72
C ALA A 519 -24.32 28.97 -51.67
N ALA A 520 -24.75 29.95 -52.46
CA ALA A 520 -24.06 31.24 -52.53
C ALA A 520 -24.10 32.05 -51.23
N HIS A 521 -25.05 31.75 -50.35
CA HIS A 521 -25.11 32.33 -48.99
C HIS A 521 -24.21 31.60 -47.99
N ASP A 522 -23.67 30.44 -48.35
CA ASP A 522 -22.72 29.66 -47.54
C ASP A 522 -21.27 30.00 -47.89
N LYS A 523 -20.35 29.67 -46.99
CA LYS A 523 -18.91 29.72 -47.26
C LYS A 523 -18.47 28.46 -47.98
N GLU A 524 -17.50 28.58 -48.89
CA GLU A 524 -16.88 27.46 -49.60
C GLU A 524 -16.35 26.34 -48.66
N ALA A 525 -15.88 26.73 -47.48
CA ALA A 525 -15.42 25.79 -46.44
C ALA A 525 -16.53 24.84 -45.94
N ALA A 526 -17.81 25.22 -46.12
CA ALA A 526 -18.98 24.41 -45.76
C ALA A 526 -19.51 23.59 -46.96
N ALA A 527 -18.73 23.45 -48.04
CA ALA A 527 -19.13 22.67 -49.19
C ALA A 527 -19.48 21.22 -48.85
N HIS A 528 -20.64 20.79 -49.32
CA HIS A 528 -21.06 19.39 -49.35
C HIS A 528 -20.18 18.63 -50.34
N ARG A 529 -19.93 17.34 -50.06
CA ARG A 529 -19.06 16.48 -50.86
C ARG A 529 -19.82 15.25 -51.32
N VAL A 530 -19.77 14.98 -52.62
CA VAL A 530 -20.24 13.73 -53.23
C VAL A 530 -19.04 13.06 -53.88
N GLN A 531 -18.82 11.78 -53.59
CA GLN A 531 -17.79 10.98 -54.24
C GLN A 531 -18.43 9.98 -55.20
N VAL A 532 -17.84 9.85 -56.38
CA VAL A 532 -18.21 8.84 -57.38
C VAL A 532 -16.97 8.11 -57.87
N THR A 533 -17.15 6.90 -58.39
CA THR A 533 -16.03 6.08 -58.87
C THR A 533 -15.36 6.68 -60.11
N SER A 534 -14.12 6.28 -60.43
CA SER A 534 -13.42 6.72 -61.66
C SER A 534 -14.14 6.34 -62.97
N GLN A 535 -15.11 5.43 -62.92
CA GLN A 535 -15.91 5.00 -64.07
C GLN A 535 -17.16 5.87 -64.29
N GLU A 536 -17.48 6.75 -63.36
CA GLU A 536 -18.64 7.65 -63.42
C GLU A 536 -18.22 9.04 -63.89
N TYR A 537 -19.01 9.62 -64.80
CA TYR A 537 -18.76 10.93 -65.40
C TYR A 537 -19.91 11.91 -65.16
N SER A 538 -20.80 11.55 -64.25
CA SER A 538 -21.92 12.37 -63.83
C SER A 538 -22.35 12.02 -62.42
N ALA A 539 -22.80 13.02 -61.67
CA ALA A 539 -23.38 12.86 -60.35
C ALA A 539 -24.70 13.64 -60.24
N ARG A 540 -25.63 13.15 -59.43
CA ARG A 540 -26.88 13.87 -59.09
C ARG A 540 -26.75 14.45 -57.70
N LEU A 541 -26.95 15.76 -57.60
CA LEU A 541 -27.07 16.50 -56.36
C LEU A 541 -28.54 16.58 -56.00
N GLU A 542 -28.90 16.12 -54.81
CA GLU A 542 -30.28 16.03 -54.33
C GLU A 542 -30.45 16.85 -53.03
N ASN A 543 -31.71 17.07 -52.63
CA ASN A 543 -32.07 17.82 -51.42
C ASN A 543 -31.57 19.27 -51.38
N LEU A 544 -31.50 19.91 -52.55
CA LEU A 544 -31.13 21.32 -52.67
C LEU A 544 -32.29 22.25 -52.28
N LEU A 545 -31.94 23.48 -51.89
CA LEU A 545 -32.92 24.52 -51.58
C LEU A 545 -33.51 25.10 -52.87
N PRO A 546 -34.82 25.42 -52.92
CA PRO A 546 -35.44 26.07 -54.07
C PRO A 546 -34.94 27.50 -54.26
N ASP A 547 -34.97 27.99 -55.51
CA ASP A 547 -34.59 29.36 -55.90
C ASP A 547 -33.23 29.81 -55.35
N THR A 548 -32.27 28.88 -55.29
CA THR A 548 -30.99 29.07 -54.62
C THR A 548 -29.84 28.87 -55.60
N GLN A 549 -28.90 29.81 -55.60
CA GLN A 549 -27.65 29.70 -56.36
C GLN A 549 -26.69 28.74 -55.66
N TYR A 550 -26.16 27.79 -56.41
CA TYR A 550 -25.11 26.86 -55.97
C TYR A 550 -23.86 27.03 -56.81
N PHE A 551 -22.71 27.00 -56.13
CA PHE A 551 -21.39 26.87 -56.72
C PHE A 551 -20.99 25.40 -56.68
N ILE A 552 -20.47 24.87 -57.78
CA ILE A 552 -20.14 23.45 -57.97
C ILE A 552 -18.75 23.32 -58.61
N GLU A 553 -17.91 22.44 -58.08
CA GLU A 553 -16.62 22.06 -58.68
C GLU A 553 -16.42 20.55 -58.63
N VAL A 554 -15.58 20.01 -59.51
CA VAL A 554 -15.24 18.58 -59.57
C VAL A 554 -13.73 18.41 -59.52
N GLY A 555 -13.23 17.54 -58.66
CA GLY A 555 -11.81 17.18 -58.57
C GLY A 555 -11.58 15.68 -58.80
N ALA A 556 -10.48 15.33 -59.46
CA ALA A 556 -10.03 13.94 -59.59
C ALA A 556 -9.18 13.54 -58.38
N CYS A 557 -9.40 12.35 -57.82
CA CYS A 557 -8.78 11.92 -56.58
C CYS A 557 -8.18 10.51 -56.68
N ASN A 558 -7.18 10.26 -55.85
CA ASN A 558 -6.59 8.94 -55.59
C ASN A 558 -6.26 8.78 -54.10
N SER A 559 -5.63 7.67 -53.73
CA SER A 559 -5.15 7.41 -52.36
C SER A 559 -4.23 8.48 -51.75
N ALA A 560 -3.58 9.33 -52.56
CA ALA A 560 -2.75 10.44 -52.10
C ALA A 560 -3.54 11.75 -51.89
N GLY A 561 -4.74 11.87 -52.43
CA GLY A 561 -5.63 13.03 -52.29
C GLY A 561 -6.28 13.46 -53.60
N CYS A 562 -6.99 14.59 -53.56
CA CYS A 562 -7.58 15.19 -54.76
C CYS A 562 -6.61 16.19 -55.40
N GLY A 563 -6.54 16.13 -56.73
CA GLY A 563 -5.83 17.09 -57.56
C GLY A 563 -6.48 18.48 -57.60
N PRO A 564 -6.07 19.35 -58.53
CA PRO A 564 -6.74 20.63 -58.73
C PRO A 564 -8.21 20.41 -59.12
N SER A 565 -9.11 21.21 -58.52
CA SER A 565 -10.52 21.25 -58.89
C SER A 565 -10.70 21.87 -60.28
N SER A 566 -11.80 21.53 -60.95
CA SER A 566 -12.30 22.26 -62.11
C SER A 566 -12.58 23.73 -61.77
N ASP A 567 -12.77 24.56 -62.78
CA ASP A 567 -13.39 25.87 -62.58
C ASP A 567 -14.76 25.71 -61.90
N VAL A 568 -15.11 26.69 -61.05
CA VAL A 568 -16.38 26.71 -60.34
C VAL A 568 -17.50 27.03 -61.32
N ILE A 569 -18.54 26.21 -61.32
CA ILE A 569 -19.75 26.40 -62.12
C ILE A 569 -20.91 26.80 -61.23
N GLU A 570 -21.69 27.75 -61.72
CA GLU A 570 -22.86 28.26 -61.04
C GLU A 570 -24.14 27.65 -61.61
N ALA A 571 -25.06 27.26 -60.73
CA ALA A 571 -26.37 26.77 -61.09
C ALA A 571 -27.43 27.33 -60.15
N PHE A 572 -28.56 27.76 -60.68
CA PHE A 572 -29.72 28.16 -59.88
C PHE A 572 -30.74 27.03 -59.88
N THR A 573 -31.10 26.53 -58.71
CA THR A 573 -32.27 25.63 -58.60
C THR A 573 -33.53 26.40 -59.00
N ARG A 574 -34.52 25.66 -59.51
CA ARG A 574 -35.80 26.29 -59.89
C ARG A 574 -36.55 26.76 -58.64
N LYS A 575 -37.53 27.65 -58.82
CA LYS A 575 -38.43 28.08 -57.75
C LYS A 575 -39.20 26.89 -57.18
N ALA A 576 -39.71 27.02 -55.96
CA ALA A 576 -40.45 25.95 -55.30
C ALA A 576 -41.70 25.57 -56.12
N PRO A 577 -42.11 24.30 -56.15
CA PRO A 577 -43.40 23.93 -56.72
C PRO A 577 -44.55 24.58 -55.93
N PRO A 578 -45.73 24.78 -56.54
CA PRO A 578 -46.89 25.40 -55.88
C PRO A 578 -47.25 24.72 -54.56
N SER A 579 -47.29 25.48 -53.47
CA SER A 579 -47.61 24.97 -52.13
C SER A 579 -49.11 24.83 -51.89
N GLN A 580 -49.94 25.63 -52.57
CA GLN A 580 -51.39 25.52 -52.47
C GLN A 580 -51.90 24.38 -53.35
N PRO A 581 -52.64 23.41 -52.79
CA PRO A 581 -53.19 22.33 -53.58
C PRO A 581 -54.41 22.80 -54.39
N PRO A 582 -54.69 22.25 -55.58
CA PRO A 582 -55.84 22.64 -56.39
C PRO A 582 -57.15 22.31 -55.66
N ARG A 583 -58.05 23.28 -55.45
CA ARG A 583 -59.33 23.01 -54.77
C ARG A 583 -60.28 22.29 -55.73
N ILE A 584 -60.72 21.10 -55.34
CA ILE A 584 -61.71 20.33 -56.11
C ILE A 584 -63.07 21.03 -55.98
N LEU A 585 -63.61 21.49 -57.11
CA LEU A 585 -64.85 22.25 -57.21
C LEU A 585 -66.07 21.34 -57.35
N SER A 586 -65.95 20.28 -58.14
CA SER A 586 -67.02 19.30 -58.31
C SER A 586 -66.48 17.92 -58.71
N SER A 587 -67.22 16.88 -58.32
CA SER A 587 -67.05 15.51 -58.81
C SER A 587 -68.42 14.98 -59.22
N VAL A 588 -68.72 15.05 -60.51
CA VAL A 588 -70.07 14.73 -61.03
C VAL A 588 -70.01 13.48 -61.91
N ARG A 589 -70.92 12.54 -61.64
CA ARG A 589 -71.09 11.34 -62.46
C ARG A 589 -71.82 11.71 -63.75
N SER A 590 -71.20 11.44 -64.91
CA SER A 590 -71.76 11.71 -66.24
C SER A 590 -71.64 10.45 -67.11
N GLY A 591 -72.77 9.76 -67.33
CA GLY A 591 -72.80 8.50 -68.09
C GLY A 591 -71.90 7.42 -67.50
N SER A 592 -70.83 7.06 -68.20
CA SER A 592 -69.84 6.04 -67.82
C SER A 592 -68.58 6.57 -67.12
N HIS A 593 -68.48 7.88 -66.85
CA HIS A 593 -67.31 8.52 -66.26
C HIS A 593 -67.67 9.48 -65.10
N TYR A 594 -66.69 9.77 -64.25
CA TYR A 594 -66.70 10.92 -63.34
C TYR A 594 -65.96 12.08 -63.99
N ILE A 595 -66.59 13.26 -63.97
CA ILE A 595 -65.96 14.52 -64.35
C ILE A 595 -65.55 15.22 -63.06
N ILE A 596 -64.23 15.35 -62.87
CA ILE A 596 -63.67 16.03 -61.70
C ILE A 596 -63.11 17.35 -62.18
N THR A 597 -63.52 18.44 -61.54
CA THR A 597 -63.08 19.81 -61.86
C THR A 597 -62.43 20.46 -60.64
N TRP A 598 -61.41 21.28 -60.88
CA TRP A 598 -60.69 22.00 -59.83
C TRP A 598 -60.44 23.46 -60.23
N ASP A 599 -60.08 24.30 -59.26
CA ASP A 599 -59.71 25.69 -59.53
C ASP A 599 -58.28 25.84 -60.07
N HIS A 600 -58.00 27.02 -60.62
CA HIS A 600 -56.65 27.38 -61.03
C HIS A 600 -55.81 27.70 -59.79
N VAL A 601 -54.63 27.06 -59.65
CA VAL A 601 -53.70 27.34 -58.55
C VAL A 601 -52.86 28.56 -58.93
N VAL A 602 -52.94 29.61 -58.13
CA VAL A 602 -52.12 30.82 -58.33
C VAL A 602 -50.81 30.64 -57.56
N ALA A 603 -49.70 30.52 -58.30
CA ALA A 603 -48.37 30.43 -57.70
C ALA A 603 -48.01 31.73 -56.97
N LEU A 604 -47.39 31.60 -55.79
CA LEU A 604 -46.81 32.72 -55.06
C LEU A 604 -45.55 33.24 -55.78
N SER A 605 -45.06 34.43 -55.39
CA SER A 605 -43.92 35.08 -56.07
C SER A 605 -42.62 34.27 -56.02
N ASN A 606 -42.45 33.43 -55.00
CA ASN A 606 -41.32 32.51 -54.79
C ASN A 606 -41.58 31.09 -55.31
N GLU A 607 -42.70 30.86 -56.00
CA GLU A 607 -43.06 29.56 -56.58
C GLU A 607 -42.97 29.60 -58.10
N SER A 608 -42.77 28.43 -58.69
CA SER A 608 -42.79 28.23 -60.13
C SER A 608 -44.22 28.28 -60.66
N THR A 609 -44.41 28.99 -61.77
CA THR A 609 -45.72 29.10 -62.45
C THR A 609 -46.26 27.73 -62.80
N VAL A 610 -47.53 27.49 -62.49
CA VAL A 610 -48.22 26.25 -62.84
C VAL A 610 -48.25 26.09 -64.36
N THR A 611 -47.66 25.02 -64.87
CA THR A 611 -47.65 24.70 -66.31
C THR A 611 -48.70 23.64 -66.65
N GLY A 612 -49.23 22.92 -65.66
CA GLY A 612 -50.29 21.94 -65.85
C GLY A 612 -50.65 21.24 -64.54
N TYR A 613 -51.35 20.11 -64.64
CA TYR A 613 -51.77 19.31 -63.50
C TYR A 613 -51.42 17.85 -63.73
N LYS A 614 -50.97 17.18 -62.67
CA LYS A 614 -50.82 15.73 -62.64
C LYS A 614 -51.90 15.12 -61.79
N ILE A 615 -52.49 14.04 -62.30
CA ILE A 615 -53.61 13.36 -61.67
C ILE A 615 -53.23 11.91 -61.45
N LEU A 616 -53.32 11.43 -60.21
CA LEU A 616 -53.19 10.02 -59.90
C LEU A 616 -54.57 9.43 -59.60
N TYR A 617 -55.01 8.50 -60.44
CA TYR A 617 -56.24 7.74 -60.25
C TYR A 617 -55.92 6.34 -59.77
N ARG A 618 -56.35 6.01 -58.55
CA ARG A 618 -56.01 4.74 -57.88
C ARG A 618 -57.13 4.23 -56.99
N PRO A 619 -57.22 2.91 -56.73
CA PRO A 619 -58.08 2.39 -55.68
C PRO A 619 -57.75 3.04 -54.33
N ASP A 620 -58.76 3.31 -53.51
CA ASP A 620 -58.53 3.86 -52.17
C ASP A 620 -57.68 2.89 -51.33
N GLY A 621 -56.64 3.42 -50.66
CA GLY A 621 -55.67 2.63 -49.89
C GLY A 621 -54.49 1.98 -50.65
N GLN A 622 -54.40 2.05 -51.98
CA GLN A 622 -53.23 1.55 -52.74
C GLN A 622 -52.31 2.68 -53.21
N HIS A 623 -50.98 2.51 -53.18
CA HIS A 623 -50.04 3.56 -53.64
C HIS A 623 -49.93 3.67 -55.17
N ASP A 624 -50.12 2.57 -55.88
CA ASP A 624 -49.99 2.53 -57.34
C ASP A 624 -51.30 2.90 -58.04
N GLY A 625 -51.18 3.65 -59.13
CA GLY A 625 -52.33 4.13 -59.89
C GLY A 625 -51.95 4.61 -61.28
N LYS A 626 -52.97 4.97 -62.05
CA LYS A 626 -52.77 5.54 -63.38
C LYS A 626 -52.50 7.04 -63.24
N LEU A 627 -51.30 7.45 -63.62
CA LEU A 627 -50.90 8.85 -63.66
C LEU A 627 -51.31 9.48 -65.00
N PHE A 628 -51.93 10.65 -64.92
CA PHE A 628 -52.31 11.47 -66.05
C PHE A 628 -51.67 12.86 -65.92
N SER A 629 -51.52 13.55 -67.05
CA SER A 629 -51.09 14.95 -67.08
C SER A 629 -51.99 15.72 -68.04
N THR A 630 -52.42 16.91 -67.63
CA THR A 630 -53.33 17.75 -68.42
C THR A 630 -53.08 19.22 -68.15
N HIS A 631 -53.42 20.07 -69.12
CA HIS A 631 -53.45 21.54 -68.97
C HIS A 631 -54.88 22.04 -68.68
N LYS A 632 -55.88 21.14 -68.70
CA LYS A 632 -57.28 21.46 -68.40
C LYS A 632 -57.54 21.43 -66.90
N HIS A 633 -58.52 22.19 -66.44
CA HIS A 633 -59.02 22.19 -65.06
C HIS A 633 -60.07 21.10 -64.79
N SER A 634 -60.06 20.07 -65.62
CA SER A 634 -60.95 18.93 -65.50
C SER A 634 -60.33 17.65 -66.06
N ILE A 635 -60.77 16.52 -65.52
CA ILE A 635 -60.47 15.19 -66.06
C ILE A 635 -61.72 14.32 -66.04
N GLU A 636 -61.81 13.46 -67.04
CA GLU A 636 -62.79 12.37 -67.09
C GLU A 636 -62.08 11.08 -66.69
N VAL A 637 -62.50 10.48 -65.58
CA VAL A 637 -62.01 9.18 -65.13
C VAL A 637 -63.14 8.16 -65.17
N PRO A 638 -62.87 6.90 -65.52
CA PRO A 638 -63.91 5.88 -65.59
C PRO A 638 -64.55 5.66 -64.20
N ILE A 639 -65.84 5.32 -64.19
CA ILE A 639 -66.52 4.94 -62.94
C ILE A 639 -65.89 3.64 -62.41
N PRO A 640 -65.49 3.58 -61.13
CA PRO A 640 -65.01 2.35 -60.51
C PRO A 640 -66.01 1.21 -60.68
N LYS A 641 -65.53 0.03 -61.12
CA LYS A 641 -66.39 -1.16 -61.26
C LYS A 641 -66.80 -1.72 -59.89
N ASP A 642 -65.91 -1.66 -58.91
CA ASP A 642 -66.11 -2.06 -57.51
C ASP A 642 -65.25 -1.17 -56.58
N GLY A 643 -65.75 -0.83 -55.39
CA GLY A 643 -65.02 -0.10 -54.35
C GLY A 643 -64.92 1.43 -54.52
N GLU A 644 -64.25 2.09 -53.58
CA GLU A 644 -63.91 3.51 -53.63
C GLU A 644 -62.55 3.73 -54.31
N TYR A 645 -62.45 4.76 -55.15
CA TYR A 645 -61.20 5.19 -55.77
C TYR A 645 -60.89 6.62 -55.34
N VAL A 646 -59.60 6.91 -55.22
CA VAL A 646 -59.09 8.26 -54.96
C VAL A 646 -58.56 8.84 -56.27
N VAL A 647 -58.95 10.08 -56.53
CA VAL A 647 -58.37 10.90 -57.57
C VAL A 647 -57.61 12.03 -56.90
N GLU A 648 -56.31 11.95 -56.99
CA GLU A 648 -55.37 12.96 -56.48
C GLU A 648 -55.00 13.92 -57.60
N VAL A 649 -55.16 15.21 -57.38
CA VAL A 649 -54.83 16.27 -58.33
C VAL A 649 -53.78 17.17 -57.68
N ARG A 650 -52.69 17.43 -58.40
CA ARG A 650 -51.64 18.37 -57.99
C ARG A 650 -51.26 19.27 -59.14
N ALA A 651 -50.91 20.51 -58.81
CA ALA A 651 -50.30 21.41 -59.77
C ALA A 651 -48.91 20.89 -60.15
N HIS A 652 -48.55 21.00 -61.43
CA HIS A 652 -47.23 20.68 -61.95
C HIS A 652 -46.61 21.97 -62.48
N SER A 653 -45.36 22.21 -62.11
CA SER A 653 -44.57 23.33 -62.60
C SER A 653 -43.15 22.85 -62.92
N ASP A 654 -42.33 23.76 -63.44
CA ASP A 654 -40.94 23.45 -63.72
C ASP A 654 -40.11 23.27 -62.42
N GLY A 655 -40.54 23.87 -61.31
CA GLY A 655 -40.02 23.64 -59.96
C GLY A 655 -40.26 22.23 -59.42
N GLY A 656 -41.26 21.53 -59.96
CA GLY A 656 -41.61 20.17 -59.56
C GLY A 656 -43.11 19.96 -59.44
N ASP A 657 -43.50 18.91 -58.71
CA ASP A 657 -44.89 18.57 -58.43
C ASP A 657 -45.34 19.22 -57.11
N GLY A 658 -46.41 20.01 -57.16
CA GLY A 658 -46.98 20.71 -56.00
C GLY A 658 -47.82 19.82 -55.09
N VAL A 659 -48.44 20.43 -54.08
CA VAL A 659 -49.22 19.71 -53.06
C VAL A 659 -50.49 19.09 -53.66
N VAL A 660 -50.83 17.90 -53.17
CA VAL A 660 -51.96 17.09 -53.66
C VAL A 660 -53.27 17.49 -52.96
N SER A 661 -54.33 17.65 -53.76
CA SER A 661 -55.73 17.56 -53.33
C SER A 661 -56.32 16.23 -53.74
N GLN A 662 -57.30 15.73 -53.00
CA GLN A 662 -57.92 14.43 -53.30
C GLN A 662 -59.44 14.44 -53.18
N VAL A 663 -60.10 13.63 -54.02
CA VAL A 663 -61.53 13.32 -53.92
C VAL A 663 -61.75 11.83 -54.07
N LYS A 664 -62.72 11.30 -53.33
CA LYS A 664 -63.16 9.91 -53.46
C LYS A 664 -64.36 9.79 -54.38
N ILE A 665 -64.34 8.78 -55.24
CA ILE A 665 -65.45 8.44 -56.15
C ILE A 665 -65.83 6.95 -56.01
N SER A 666 -67.10 6.62 -56.21
CA SER A 666 -67.66 5.27 -56.00
C SER A 666 -68.59 4.84 -57.14
N GLY A 667 -68.69 3.53 -57.39
CA GLY A 667 -69.50 2.95 -58.47
C GLY A 667 -71.03 2.90 -58.21
N VAL A 668 -71.48 3.01 -56.95
CA VAL A 668 -72.88 2.76 -56.56
C VAL A 668 -73.79 3.98 -56.83
N SER A 669 -74.94 3.77 -57.48
CA SER A 669 -75.93 4.81 -57.81
C SER A 669 -76.82 5.13 -56.59
N MET A 670 -76.95 6.41 -56.21
CA MET A 670 -77.98 6.86 -55.26
C MET A 670 -79.14 7.56 -56.00
N LEU A 671 -80.36 7.02 -55.88
CA LEU A 671 -81.67 7.63 -56.14
C LEU A 671 -82.62 7.07 -55.07
N SER A 672 -83.49 7.74 -54.31
CA SER A 672 -83.75 9.15 -53.95
C SER A 672 -84.45 9.17 -52.56
N SER A 673 -84.28 10.24 -51.80
CA SER A 673 -84.89 10.63 -50.50
C SER A 673 -86.19 9.95 -50.01
N SER A 674 -86.22 9.47 -48.75
CA SER A 674 -87.32 9.67 -47.75
C SER A 674 -87.14 8.83 -46.46
N LEU A 675 -87.50 9.43 -45.31
CA LEU A 675 -87.75 8.85 -43.97
C LEU A 675 -86.53 8.29 -43.21
N LEU A 676 -86.34 8.42 -41.90
CA LEU A 676 -86.85 9.25 -40.80
C LEU A 676 -85.99 8.78 -39.60
N SER A 677 -85.43 9.72 -38.84
CA SER A 677 -85.26 9.65 -37.37
C SER A 677 -84.70 8.36 -36.71
N LEU A 678 -83.57 8.47 -36.00
CA LEU A 678 -83.48 8.42 -34.51
C LEU A 678 -82.06 8.05 -34.06
N LEU A 679 -81.53 8.93 -33.21
CA LEU A 679 -80.69 8.66 -32.03
C LEU A 679 -79.22 8.24 -32.22
N LEU A 680 -78.36 9.26 -32.06
CA LEU A 680 -77.18 9.25 -31.17
C LEU A 680 -77.47 8.47 -29.87
N PRO A 681 -76.49 7.78 -29.25
CA PRO A 681 -75.32 8.45 -28.64
C PRO A 681 -74.04 7.55 -28.78
N SER A 682 -72.84 7.81 -28.30
CA SER A 682 -72.09 8.88 -27.62
C SER A 682 -70.68 8.32 -27.39
N LEU A 683 -69.71 9.19 -27.11
CA LEU A 683 -68.43 8.90 -26.42
C LEU A 683 -67.45 7.99 -27.17
N GLY A 684 -66.19 8.37 -27.42
CA GLY A 684 -65.38 9.44 -26.86
C GLY A 684 -63.93 8.96 -26.82
N PHE A 685 -63.00 9.92 -26.90
CA PHE A 685 -61.60 9.83 -26.46
C PHE A 685 -60.67 8.88 -27.27
N LEU A 686 -59.36 9.09 -27.42
CA LEU A 686 -58.35 10.10 -27.01
C LEU A 686 -57.16 9.78 -27.96
N VAL A 687 -56.68 10.68 -28.81
CA VAL A 687 -55.42 11.45 -28.66
C VAL A 687 -54.34 10.80 -27.78
N TYR A 688 -53.18 10.48 -28.37
CA TYR A 688 -51.78 10.78 -27.95
C TYR A 688 -50.87 10.20 -29.06
N MET A 689 -50.18 11.00 -29.89
CA MET A 689 -48.91 11.72 -29.67
C MET A 689 -47.80 10.80 -29.14
N GLU A 690 -46.86 10.43 -30.00
CA GLU A 690 -45.54 11.07 -30.25
C GLU A 690 -44.45 10.41 -29.38
N PHE A 691 -43.46 9.77 -30.01
CA PHE A 691 -42.10 10.28 -30.20
C PHE A 691 -41.22 9.23 -30.89
#